data_AF-A0A8S1KRA5-F1
#
_entry.id   AF-A0A8S1KRA5-F1
#
_cell.length_a   1.000
_cell.length_b   1.000
_cell.length_c   1.000
_cell.angle_alpha   90.00
_cell.angle_beta   90.00
_cell.angle_gamma   90.00
#
_symmetry.space_group_name_H-M   'P 1'
#
loop_
_entity.id
_entity.type
_entity.pdbx_description
1 polymer ?
#
loop_
_entity_poly.entity_id
_entity_poly.type
_entity_poly.pdbx_seq_one_letter_code
_entity_poly.pdbx_strand_id
1 'polypeptide(L)'
;MDQQTEQDKLESIATPGVLDKYQNAGKIVNVVLEKVIAKLQVNGDIAQICAFGDSEISGELQKVYNKKNIEKGLAFPTTISVNQICGHYSPLKSETSNLVKGDVAKIELGVHIDGYIAIAAHTVVVGEDQVEGQKADVILAAYQSVQALYRSIKPGTTNTALTKLIQQIADDHKCTPLEGVLSHEVKRHFIDGNKVIINRETQEQRVDEEEIQVNDVFVLDVYITTGDGKTKESDLRTTVYKRALDRQYQLKTKHGRAFMQEVYEKYPSLCFSLRAFEDEITAKLAVQECAKHELLNPYPILISPNSIVAQFTITVAVLANSTIQISGLKLDETKFKSAHDLNDPTLKELLKTFRAKIKSLIKIYHSIVLEKVIAKLQVNGDIAQICAFGDSEISGELQKVYNKKNIEKGLAFPTTISVNQICGHYSPLKSETSNLVKGDVAKIELGVHIDGYIAIAAHTVVVGEDQVEGQKADVILAAYQSVQALYRSIKPGTTNTALTKLIQQIADDHKCTPLEGVLSHEVKRHFIDGNKVIINRETQEQRVDEEEIQVNDVFVLDVYITTGDGKTKESDLRTTVYKRALDRQYQLKTKHGRAFMQEVYEKYPSLCFSLRAFEDEITAKLAVQECAKHELLNPYPILISPNSIVAQFTITVAVLANSTIQISGLKLDETKFKSAHDLNDPTLKELLKLPMDKDSQKKRHLEQKQKA
;
A
#
# COMPACT_ATOMS: atom_id res chain seq x y z
N MET A 1 34.58 -15.60 -8.91
CA MET A 1 33.24 -15.02 -8.79
C MET A 1 33.47 -13.54 -8.59
N ASP A 2 33.06 -12.70 -9.54
CA ASP A 2 33.50 -11.30 -9.63
C ASP A 2 33.01 -10.47 -8.42
N GLN A 3 33.85 -9.56 -7.92
CA GLN A 3 33.53 -8.68 -6.79
C GLN A 3 32.26 -7.84 -7.05
N GLN A 4 32.03 -7.45 -8.30
CA GLN A 4 30.82 -6.73 -8.73
C GLN A 4 29.54 -7.54 -8.46
N THR A 5 29.56 -8.85 -8.73
CA THR A 5 28.39 -9.72 -8.55
C THR A 5 28.07 -9.99 -7.08
N GLU A 6 29.05 -9.93 -6.18
CA GLU A 6 28.80 -10.01 -4.74
C GLU A 6 28.24 -8.70 -4.18
N GLN A 7 28.73 -7.55 -4.64
CA GLN A 7 28.21 -6.25 -4.24
C GLN A 7 26.77 -6.05 -4.73
N ASP A 8 26.46 -6.40 -5.98
CA ASP A 8 25.09 -6.34 -6.52
C ASP A 8 24.12 -7.20 -5.70
N LYS A 9 24.58 -8.34 -5.15
CA LYS A 9 23.78 -9.19 -4.26
C LYS A 9 23.54 -8.59 -2.88
N LEU A 10 24.47 -7.78 -2.37
CA LEU A 10 24.36 -7.08 -1.08
C LEU A 10 23.49 -5.82 -1.19
N GLU A 11 23.37 -5.26 -2.38
CA GLU A 11 22.61 -4.03 -2.64
C GLU A 11 21.20 -4.32 -3.21
N SER A 12 20.90 -5.58 -3.50
CA SER A 12 19.61 -6.02 -4.02
C SER A 12 18.47 -5.85 -3.00
N ILE A 13 17.22 -5.67 -3.46
CA ILE A 13 16.04 -5.72 -2.59
C ILE A 13 15.81 -7.10 -1.95
N ALA A 14 16.50 -8.15 -2.44
CA ALA A 14 16.55 -9.45 -1.79
C ALA A 14 17.36 -9.40 -0.48
N THR A 15 18.27 -8.42 -0.33
CA THR A 15 18.96 -8.16 0.93
C THR A 15 17.99 -7.48 1.88
N PRO A 16 17.69 -8.09 3.03
CA PRO A 16 16.71 -7.46 3.90
C PRO A 16 17.15 -6.08 4.44
N GLY A 17 16.17 -5.23 4.78
CA GLY A 17 16.41 -3.81 5.07
C GLY A 17 16.59 -2.91 3.82
N VAL A 18 16.96 -3.44 2.64
CA VAL A 18 17.08 -2.63 1.42
C VAL A 18 15.71 -2.19 0.92
N LEU A 19 14.74 -3.11 0.84
CA LEU A 19 13.38 -2.79 0.44
C LEU A 19 12.74 -1.74 1.37
N ASP A 20 13.04 -1.78 2.68
CA ASP A 20 12.52 -0.80 3.64
C ASP A 20 13.05 0.61 3.38
N LYS A 21 14.31 0.74 2.95
CA LYS A 21 14.89 2.04 2.58
C LYS A 21 14.18 2.61 1.35
N TYR A 22 13.92 1.79 0.33
CA TYR A 22 13.09 2.17 -0.80
C TYR A 22 11.68 2.59 -0.36
N GLN A 23 11.00 1.78 0.45
CA GLN A 23 9.65 2.07 0.93
C GLN A 23 9.59 3.35 1.79
N ASN A 24 10.59 3.59 2.64
CA ASN A 24 10.66 4.81 3.43
C ASN A 24 10.97 6.04 2.57
N ALA A 25 11.85 5.93 1.57
CA ALA A 25 12.05 6.99 0.58
C ALA A 25 10.74 7.29 -0.18
N GLY A 26 10.03 6.24 -0.64
CA GLY A 26 8.77 6.37 -1.36
C GLY A 26 7.62 6.97 -0.52
N LYS A 27 7.56 6.65 0.77
CA LYS A 27 6.65 7.31 1.72
C LYS A 27 6.90 8.82 1.80
N ILE A 28 8.17 9.24 1.94
CA ILE A 28 8.53 10.66 1.99
C ILE A 28 8.17 11.35 0.68
N VAL A 29 8.49 10.73 -0.47
CA VAL A 29 8.10 11.23 -1.79
C VAL A 29 6.60 11.49 -1.86
N ASN A 30 5.77 10.52 -1.45
CA ASN A 30 4.31 10.67 -1.51
C ASN A 30 3.80 11.80 -0.61
N VAL A 31 4.26 11.86 0.64
CA VAL A 31 3.86 12.91 1.59
C VAL A 31 4.24 14.29 1.08
N VAL A 32 5.46 14.46 0.56
CA VAL A 32 5.90 15.77 0.05
C VAL A 32 5.18 16.11 -1.25
N LEU A 33 4.95 15.14 -2.14
CA LEU A 33 4.22 15.37 -3.38
C LEU A 33 2.79 15.86 -3.11
N GLU A 34 2.08 15.31 -2.11
CA GLU A 34 0.77 15.81 -1.66
C GLU A 34 0.86 17.26 -1.16
N LYS A 35 1.87 17.58 -0.32
CA LYS A 35 2.10 18.94 0.18
C LYS A 35 2.39 19.93 -0.95
N VAL A 36 3.20 19.54 -1.94
CA VAL A 36 3.52 20.37 -3.10
C VAL A 36 2.25 20.58 -3.94
N ILE A 37 1.48 19.53 -4.22
CA ILE A 37 0.19 19.61 -4.94
C ILE A 37 -0.75 20.63 -4.28
N ALA A 38 -0.87 20.60 -2.95
CA ALA A 38 -1.71 21.53 -2.20
C ALA A 38 -1.27 23.02 -2.33
N LYS A 39 -0.02 23.26 -2.73
CA LYS A 39 0.53 24.62 -2.96
C LYS A 39 0.35 25.12 -4.39
N LEU A 40 -0.06 24.29 -5.36
CA LEU A 40 -0.34 24.74 -6.72
C LEU A 40 -1.65 25.53 -6.78
N GLN A 41 -1.54 26.83 -6.55
CA GLN A 41 -2.64 27.78 -6.60
C GLN A 41 -2.39 28.81 -7.70
N VAL A 42 -3.47 29.42 -8.19
CA VAL A 42 -3.39 30.51 -9.18
C VAL A 42 -2.50 31.63 -8.64
N ASN A 43 -1.59 32.13 -9.47
CA ASN A 43 -0.52 33.08 -9.17
C ASN A 43 0.61 32.54 -8.27
N GLY A 44 0.65 31.23 -7.98
CA GLY A 44 1.74 30.62 -7.24
C GLY A 44 3.06 30.67 -8.01
N ASP A 45 4.12 31.15 -7.37
CA ASP A 45 5.47 31.24 -7.94
C ASP A 45 6.14 29.85 -7.98
N ILE A 46 6.49 29.38 -9.18
CA ILE A 46 7.00 28.03 -9.38
C ILE A 46 8.32 27.79 -8.63
N ALA A 47 9.29 28.71 -8.70
CA ALA A 47 10.55 28.58 -7.98
C ALA A 47 10.34 28.48 -6.46
N GLN A 48 9.39 29.24 -5.90
CA GLN A 48 9.07 29.17 -4.47
C GLN A 48 8.43 27.83 -4.09
N ILE A 49 7.51 27.31 -4.91
CA ILE A 49 6.87 26.01 -4.65
C ILE A 49 7.89 24.87 -4.78
N CYS A 50 8.79 24.91 -5.77
CA CYS A 50 9.87 23.93 -5.88
C CYS A 50 10.83 23.99 -4.69
N ALA A 51 11.20 25.19 -4.21
CA ALA A 51 12.01 25.35 -3.00
C ALA A 51 11.31 24.79 -1.75
N PHE A 52 9.99 24.99 -1.66
CA PHE A 52 9.17 24.41 -0.60
C PHE A 52 9.22 22.87 -0.63
N GLY A 53 9.07 22.24 -1.81
CA GLY A 53 9.19 20.79 -1.95
C GLY A 53 10.54 20.24 -1.46
N ASP A 54 11.65 20.86 -1.88
CA ASP A 54 12.99 20.43 -1.45
C ASP A 54 13.20 20.59 0.07
N SER A 55 12.64 21.66 0.64
CA SER A 55 12.66 21.91 2.09
C SER A 55 11.83 20.89 2.87
N GLU A 56 10.65 20.53 2.37
CA GLU A 56 9.79 19.51 2.99
C GLU A 56 10.44 18.12 2.93
N ILE A 57 11.10 17.75 1.82
CA ILE A 57 11.92 16.53 1.73
C ILE A 57 12.97 16.53 2.85
N SER A 58 13.73 17.62 2.96
CA SER A 58 14.77 17.75 3.97
C SER A 58 14.20 17.61 5.39
N GLY A 59 13.03 18.20 5.66
CA GLY A 59 12.33 18.09 6.94
C GLY A 59 11.85 16.67 7.28
N GLU A 60 11.25 15.96 6.31
CA GLU A 60 10.81 14.56 6.50
C GLU A 60 12.00 13.61 6.69
N LEU A 61 13.10 13.83 5.96
CA LEU A 61 14.33 13.04 6.10
C LEU A 61 14.92 13.14 7.52
N GLN A 62 14.79 14.28 8.20
CA GLN A 62 15.24 14.45 9.59
C GLN A 62 14.45 13.60 10.60
N LYS A 63 13.35 12.94 10.21
CA LYS A 63 12.53 12.10 11.10
C LYS A 63 12.93 10.63 11.07
N VAL A 64 13.69 10.20 10.06
CA VAL A 64 13.99 8.79 9.81
C VAL A 64 15.49 8.50 9.86
N TYR A 65 15.88 7.31 10.33
CA TYR A 65 17.27 6.84 10.34
C TYR A 65 18.29 7.70 11.12
N ASN A 66 17.88 8.48 12.12
CA ASN A 66 18.76 9.40 12.87
C ASN A 66 19.80 8.73 13.78
N LYS A 67 19.61 7.46 14.15
CA LYS A 67 20.50 6.74 15.07
C LYS A 67 21.71 6.09 14.36
N LYS A 68 21.76 6.11 13.04
CA LYS A 68 22.82 5.53 12.21
C LYS A 68 23.35 6.60 11.26
N ASN A 69 24.64 6.56 10.95
CA ASN A 69 25.24 7.45 9.96
C ASN A 69 24.88 6.99 8.54
N ILE A 70 23.59 7.12 8.18
CA ILE A 70 23.04 6.74 6.86
C ILE A 70 22.89 8.01 6.03
N GLU A 71 23.49 8.01 4.85
CA GLU A 71 23.35 9.08 3.86
C GLU A 71 21.89 9.17 3.40
N LYS A 72 21.32 10.36 3.32
CA LYS A 72 19.93 10.58 2.90
C LYS A 72 19.77 11.99 2.36
N GLY A 73 18.95 12.15 1.34
CA GLY A 73 18.83 13.42 0.63
C GLY A 73 17.85 13.38 -0.53
N LEU A 74 17.91 14.41 -1.37
CA LEU A 74 17.18 14.45 -2.63
C LEU A 74 17.86 13.52 -3.64
N ALA A 75 17.07 12.68 -4.31
CA ALA A 75 17.53 11.93 -5.48
C ALA A 75 17.27 12.70 -6.79
N PHE A 76 16.18 13.48 -6.79
CA PHE A 76 15.79 14.35 -7.88
C PHE A 76 15.16 15.62 -7.29
N PRO A 77 15.57 16.83 -7.71
CA PRO A 77 15.03 18.06 -7.17
C PRO A 77 13.56 18.23 -7.52
N THR A 78 12.83 19.00 -6.74
CA THR A 78 11.44 19.33 -7.08
C THR A 78 11.40 20.15 -8.36
N THR A 79 10.58 19.71 -9.32
CA THR A 79 10.31 20.38 -10.59
C THR A 79 8.81 20.51 -10.82
N ILE A 80 8.40 21.58 -11.50
CA ILE A 80 6.99 21.82 -11.85
C ILE A 80 6.95 22.30 -13.30
N SER A 81 6.49 21.45 -14.21
CA SER A 81 6.47 21.73 -15.66
C SER A 81 5.04 21.91 -16.15
N VAL A 82 4.72 23.07 -16.73
CA VAL A 82 3.35 23.42 -17.13
C VAL A 82 3.08 23.23 -18.62
N ASN A 83 1.89 22.72 -18.95
CA ASN A 83 1.35 22.65 -20.31
C ASN A 83 2.29 21.93 -21.30
N GLN A 84 2.85 22.65 -22.27
CA GLN A 84 3.74 22.14 -23.31
C GLN A 84 5.15 21.82 -22.81
N ILE A 85 5.55 22.33 -21.64
CA ILE A 85 6.84 22.01 -21.03
C ILE A 85 6.77 20.57 -20.56
N CYS A 86 7.64 19.71 -21.11
CA CYS A 86 7.64 18.28 -20.85
C CYS A 86 8.05 18.02 -19.40
N GLY A 87 9.26 18.38 -18.99
CA GLY A 87 9.79 18.07 -17.66
C GLY A 87 10.95 18.99 -17.25
N HIS A 88 11.52 18.71 -16.08
CA HIS A 88 12.75 19.31 -15.55
C HIS A 88 12.71 20.81 -15.23
N TYR A 89 11.56 21.49 -15.30
CA TYR A 89 11.49 22.92 -14.97
C TYR A 89 11.63 23.16 -13.47
N SER A 90 12.82 23.55 -13.05
CA SER A 90 13.19 23.86 -11.66
C SER A 90 13.84 25.25 -11.60
N PRO A 91 13.08 26.33 -11.85
CA PRO A 91 13.65 27.65 -12.10
C PRO A 91 14.39 28.20 -10.88
N LEU A 92 15.34 29.09 -11.19
CA LEU A 92 15.97 29.96 -10.21
C LEU A 92 15.01 31.07 -9.79
N LYS A 93 15.23 31.68 -8.62
CA LYS A 93 14.36 32.73 -8.09
C LYS A 93 14.25 33.93 -9.04
N SER A 94 15.31 34.22 -9.79
CA SER A 94 15.34 35.33 -10.76
C SER A 94 14.71 34.99 -12.13
N GLU A 95 14.40 33.72 -12.40
CA GLU A 95 13.97 33.19 -13.72
C GLU A 95 12.67 32.35 -13.62
N THR A 96 11.84 32.64 -12.62
CA THR A 96 10.58 31.94 -12.30
C THR A 96 9.39 32.43 -13.13
N SER A 97 8.33 31.65 -13.16
CA SER A 97 7.01 32.03 -13.69
C SER A 97 5.91 31.63 -12.70
N ASN A 98 4.74 32.23 -12.87
CA ASN A 98 3.60 32.01 -11.98
C ASN A 98 2.58 31.09 -12.64
N LEU A 99 1.99 30.21 -11.84
CA LEU A 99 0.89 29.34 -12.26
C LEU A 99 -0.34 30.16 -12.62
N VAL A 100 -1.02 29.80 -13.70
CA VAL A 100 -2.32 30.37 -14.07
C VAL A 100 -3.43 29.34 -13.98
N LYS A 101 -4.67 29.81 -13.84
CA LYS A 101 -5.83 28.92 -13.81
C LYS A 101 -5.90 28.11 -15.10
N GLY A 102 -6.06 26.80 -14.97
CA GLY A 102 -6.16 25.86 -16.06
C GLY A 102 -4.82 25.28 -16.52
N ASP A 103 -3.69 25.69 -15.94
CA ASP A 103 -2.40 25.07 -16.24
C ASP A 103 -2.42 23.57 -15.92
N VAL A 104 -1.91 22.77 -16.85
CA VAL A 104 -1.64 21.34 -16.64
C VAL A 104 -0.23 21.22 -16.08
N ALA A 105 -0.13 21.17 -14.75
CA ALA A 105 1.12 21.19 -14.01
C ALA A 105 1.58 19.75 -13.67
N LYS A 106 2.79 19.41 -14.11
CA LYS A 106 3.47 18.15 -13.82
C LYS A 106 4.48 18.40 -12.71
N ILE A 107 4.30 17.77 -11.57
CA ILE A 107 5.19 17.87 -10.41
C ILE A 107 6.02 16.61 -10.36
N GLU A 108 7.34 16.73 -10.22
CA GLU A 108 8.25 15.60 -10.07
C GLU A 108 9.27 15.88 -8.97
N LEU A 109 9.53 14.89 -8.11
CA LEU A 109 10.54 14.94 -7.05
C LEU A 109 11.03 13.54 -6.66
N GLY A 110 12.22 13.46 -6.07
CA GLY A 110 12.82 12.20 -5.68
C GLY A 110 13.63 12.26 -4.38
N VAL A 111 13.66 11.15 -3.66
CA VAL A 111 14.35 10.98 -2.37
C VAL A 111 15.24 9.75 -2.42
N HIS A 112 16.39 9.79 -1.77
CA HIS A 112 17.17 8.58 -1.47
C HIS A 112 17.42 8.39 0.01
N ILE A 113 17.49 7.12 0.43
CA ILE A 113 17.98 6.69 1.74
C ILE A 113 19.05 5.64 1.50
N ASP A 114 20.26 5.89 1.99
CA ASP A 114 21.48 5.10 1.75
C ASP A 114 21.77 4.86 0.26
N GLY A 115 21.39 5.82 -0.58
CA GLY A 115 21.49 5.72 -2.03
C GLY A 115 20.35 4.97 -2.71
N TYR A 116 19.39 4.38 -2.00
CA TYR A 116 18.22 3.73 -2.60
C TYR A 116 17.15 4.76 -2.95
N ILE A 117 16.76 4.81 -4.22
CA ILE A 117 16.05 5.93 -4.83
C ILE A 117 14.55 5.64 -4.97
N ALA A 118 13.72 6.60 -4.58
CA ALA A 118 12.31 6.66 -4.97
C ALA A 118 12.02 8.00 -5.63
N ILE A 119 11.31 7.97 -6.76
CA ILE A 119 10.88 9.14 -7.54
C ILE A 119 9.39 9.00 -7.81
N ALA A 120 8.67 10.11 -7.77
CA ALA A 120 7.30 10.14 -8.28
C ALA A 120 7.01 11.46 -8.98
N ALA A 121 6.08 11.38 -9.93
CA ALA A 121 5.51 12.53 -10.59
C ALA A 121 4.00 12.41 -10.68
N HIS A 122 3.34 13.56 -10.66
CA HIS A 122 1.88 13.65 -10.74
C HIS A 122 1.47 14.87 -11.55
N THR A 123 0.42 14.71 -12.36
CA THR A 123 -0.16 15.81 -13.13
C THR A 123 -1.47 16.28 -12.53
N VAL A 124 -1.62 17.59 -12.32
CA VAL A 124 -2.85 18.24 -11.85
C VAL A 124 -3.23 19.40 -12.77
N VAL A 125 -4.49 19.87 -12.67
CA VAL A 125 -4.94 21.08 -13.34
C VAL A 125 -5.16 22.18 -12.30
N VAL A 126 -4.47 23.31 -12.46
CA VAL A 126 -4.47 24.38 -11.45
C VAL A 126 -5.83 25.09 -11.42
N GLY A 127 -6.51 25.05 -10.27
CA GLY A 127 -7.76 25.79 -10.05
C GLY A 127 -8.98 25.25 -10.80
N GLU A 128 -8.98 23.98 -11.20
CA GLU A 128 -10.13 23.29 -11.82
C GLU A 128 -10.44 21.97 -11.08
N ASP A 129 -11.67 21.81 -10.58
CA ASP A 129 -12.13 20.58 -9.90
C ASP A 129 -12.70 19.53 -10.85
N GLN A 130 -13.12 19.96 -12.05
CA GLN A 130 -13.65 19.12 -13.11
C GLN A 130 -12.94 19.50 -14.40
N VAL A 131 -12.33 18.50 -15.04
CA VAL A 131 -11.50 18.66 -16.21
C VAL A 131 -12.12 17.86 -17.35
N GLU A 132 -12.34 18.50 -18.50
CA GLU A 132 -12.92 17.88 -19.69
C GLU A 132 -12.02 18.10 -20.92
N GLY A 133 -12.32 17.40 -22.01
CA GLY A 133 -11.66 17.55 -23.31
C GLY A 133 -10.20 17.08 -23.29
N GLN A 134 -9.37 17.69 -24.13
CA GLN A 134 -7.99 17.24 -24.38
C GLN A 134 -7.12 17.14 -23.11
N LYS A 135 -7.35 17.99 -22.10
CA LYS A 135 -6.66 17.89 -20.80
C LYS A 135 -7.03 16.59 -20.09
N ALA A 136 -8.31 16.23 -20.07
CA ALA A 136 -8.77 14.99 -19.46
C ALA A 136 -8.26 13.78 -20.24
N ASP A 137 -8.28 13.83 -21.57
CA ASP A 137 -7.81 12.77 -22.45
C ASP A 137 -6.33 12.43 -22.17
N VAL A 138 -5.45 13.44 -22.20
CA VAL A 138 -4.01 13.21 -22.02
C VAL A 138 -3.63 12.80 -20.60
N ILE A 139 -4.31 13.34 -19.59
CA ILE A 139 -4.07 12.99 -18.17
C ILE A 139 -4.51 11.56 -17.91
N LEU A 140 -5.70 11.15 -18.37
CA LEU A 140 -6.17 9.78 -18.21
C LEU A 140 -5.32 8.81 -19.02
N ALA A 141 -4.88 9.16 -20.23
CA ALA A 141 -3.96 8.35 -21.02
C ALA A 141 -2.63 8.08 -20.27
N ALA A 142 -1.99 9.12 -19.74
CA ALA A 142 -0.74 8.98 -19.00
C ALA A 142 -0.92 8.17 -17.71
N TYR A 143 -1.98 8.46 -16.94
CA TYR A 143 -2.25 7.74 -15.69
C TYR A 143 -2.58 6.27 -15.93
N GLN A 144 -3.46 5.97 -16.89
CA GLN A 144 -3.83 4.59 -17.21
C GLN A 144 -2.64 3.80 -17.77
N SER A 145 -1.76 4.44 -18.53
CA SER A 145 -0.50 3.86 -19.00
C SER A 145 0.41 3.44 -17.84
N VAL A 146 0.73 4.34 -16.90
CA VAL A 146 1.59 3.97 -15.76
C VAL A 146 0.94 2.89 -14.87
N GLN A 147 -0.39 2.94 -14.72
CA GLN A 147 -1.15 1.93 -13.97
C GLN A 147 -1.16 0.56 -14.68
N ALA A 148 -1.21 0.54 -16.01
CA ALA A 148 -1.12 -0.69 -16.80
C ALA A 148 0.29 -1.28 -16.75
N LEU A 149 1.33 -0.44 -16.80
CA LEU A 149 2.72 -0.83 -16.61
C LEU A 149 2.92 -1.47 -15.24
N TYR A 150 2.49 -0.81 -14.16
CA TYR A 150 2.58 -1.35 -12.80
C TYR A 150 1.96 -2.75 -12.66
N ARG A 151 0.83 -2.99 -13.32
CA ARG A 151 0.12 -4.28 -13.26
C ARG A 151 0.69 -5.34 -14.19
N SER A 152 1.52 -4.95 -15.16
CA SER A 152 2.07 -5.83 -16.19
C SER A 152 3.54 -6.15 -15.96
N ILE A 153 4.29 -5.26 -15.31
CA ILE A 153 5.69 -5.47 -14.99
C ILE A 153 5.84 -6.57 -13.94
N LYS A 154 6.51 -7.65 -14.34
CA LYS A 154 6.81 -8.84 -13.54
C LYS A 154 7.95 -9.61 -14.21
N PRO A 155 8.60 -10.55 -13.51
CA PRO A 155 9.63 -11.39 -14.11
C PRO A 155 9.12 -12.08 -15.38
N GLY A 156 9.92 -12.13 -16.45
CA GLY A 156 9.48 -12.69 -17.73
C GLY A 156 8.84 -11.71 -18.70
N THR A 157 8.50 -10.50 -18.25
CA THR A 157 7.93 -9.48 -19.16
C THR A 157 9.06 -8.77 -19.89
N THR A 158 8.92 -8.52 -21.18
CA THR A 158 9.91 -7.74 -21.94
C THR A 158 9.61 -6.25 -21.89
N ASN A 159 10.64 -5.41 -21.91
CA ASN A 159 10.49 -3.96 -22.03
C ASN A 159 9.69 -3.57 -23.29
N THR A 160 9.92 -4.23 -24.43
CA THR A 160 9.16 -4.04 -25.68
C THR A 160 7.65 -4.23 -25.49
N ALA A 161 7.24 -5.24 -24.71
CA ALA A 161 5.82 -5.49 -24.44
C ALA A 161 5.19 -4.35 -23.62
N LEU A 162 5.94 -3.78 -22.67
CA LEU A 162 5.51 -2.64 -21.88
C LEU A 162 5.43 -1.36 -22.73
N THR A 163 6.40 -1.10 -23.61
CA THR A 163 6.35 0.02 -24.56
C THR A 163 5.12 -0.04 -25.46
N LYS A 164 4.80 -1.22 -26.01
CA LYS A 164 3.58 -1.41 -26.84
C LYS A 164 2.30 -1.12 -26.06
N LEU A 165 2.27 -1.45 -24.77
CA LEU A 165 1.13 -1.18 -23.90
C LEU A 165 0.90 0.32 -23.69
N ILE A 166 1.97 1.12 -23.54
CA ILE A 166 1.88 2.60 -23.47
C ILE A 166 1.26 3.13 -24.76
N GLN A 167 1.78 2.70 -25.92
CA GLN A 167 1.30 3.15 -27.22
C GLN A 167 -0.19 2.83 -27.42
N GLN A 168 -0.61 1.60 -27.11
CA GLN A 168 -2.01 1.17 -27.23
C GLN A 168 -2.96 2.06 -26.41
N ILE A 169 -2.59 2.40 -25.16
CA ILE A 169 -3.42 3.25 -24.29
C ILE A 169 -3.47 4.68 -24.81
N ALA A 170 -2.33 5.23 -25.25
CA ALA A 170 -2.28 6.56 -25.82
C ALA A 170 -3.17 6.67 -27.08
N ASP A 171 -3.14 5.67 -27.97
CA ASP A 171 -3.94 5.62 -29.20
C ASP A 171 -5.46 5.55 -28.92
N ASP A 172 -5.86 4.82 -27.87
CA ASP A 172 -7.24 4.72 -27.42
C ASP A 172 -7.78 6.10 -26.99
N HIS A 173 -6.93 6.92 -26.35
CA HIS A 173 -7.21 8.29 -25.93
C HIS A 173 -6.90 9.36 -26.98
N LYS A 174 -6.53 8.98 -28.20
CA LYS A 174 -6.14 9.92 -29.28
C LYS A 174 -4.99 10.85 -28.89
N CYS A 175 -4.06 10.33 -28.10
CA CYS A 175 -2.83 10.99 -27.67
C CYS A 175 -1.60 10.22 -28.16
N THR A 176 -0.41 10.79 -27.97
CA THR A 176 0.85 10.19 -28.41
C THR A 176 1.86 10.14 -27.26
N PRO A 177 2.57 9.05 -27.00
CA PRO A 177 3.66 9.06 -26.04
C PRO A 177 4.83 9.92 -26.55
N LEU A 178 5.52 10.63 -25.65
CA LEU A 178 6.71 11.41 -26.03
C LEU A 178 7.89 10.50 -26.42
N GLU A 179 8.62 10.90 -27.46
CA GLU A 179 9.92 10.32 -27.81
C GLU A 179 11.03 10.75 -26.82
N GLY A 180 12.10 9.97 -26.73
CA GLY A 180 13.26 10.28 -25.89
C GLY A 180 13.09 10.04 -24.38
N VAL A 181 11.93 9.57 -23.92
CA VAL A 181 11.67 9.26 -22.50
C VAL A 181 11.99 7.79 -22.20
N LEU A 182 12.72 7.56 -21.12
CA LEU A 182 13.12 6.24 -20.62
C LEU A 182 12.67 6.05 -19.17
N SER A 183 11.99 4.94 -18.91
CA SER A 183 11.84 4.41 -17.56
C SER A 183 13.09 3.59 -17.22
N HIS A 184 13.79 3.95 -16.15
CA HIS A 184 15.08 3.35 -15.79
C HIS A 184 14.95 2.32 -14.66
N GLU A 185 15.73 1.25 -14.76
CA GLU A 185 16.13 0.50 -13.58
C GLU A 185 16.92 1.44 -12.65
N VAL A 186 16.65 1.40 -11.34
CA VAL A 186 17.40 2.15 -10.33
C VAL A 186 18.16 1.21 -9.42
N LYS A 187 19.39 1.62 -9.06
CA LYS A 187 20.26 0.92 -8.13
C LYS A 187 20.73 1.88 -7.05
N ARG A 188 21.46 1.35 -6.07
CA ARG A 188 22.03 2.17 -5.00
C ARG A 188 22.96 3.23 -5.63
N HIS A 189 22.69 4.50 -5.34
CA HIS A 189 23.38 5.68 -5.86
C HIS A 189 23.30 5.89 -7.38
N PHE A 190 22.46 5.14 -8.09
CA PHE A 190 22.40 5.16 -9.56
C PHE A 190 20.94 5.23 -10.05
N ILE A 191 20.58 6.40 -10.60
CA ILE A 191 19.21 6.77 -10.99
C ILE A 191 18.83 6.33 -12.42
N ASP A 192 19.83 6.06 -13.25
CA ASP A 192 19.75 5.88 -14.71
C ASP A 192 20.42 4.55 -15.11
N GLY A 193 19.91 3.46 -14.56
CA GLY A 193 20.30 2.09 -14.92
C GLY A 193 20.18 1.81 -16.42
N ASN A 194 21.01 0.88 -16.89
CA ASN A 194 21.09 0.52 -18.31
C ASN A 194 19.85 -0.23 -18.81
N LYS A 195 19.20 -1.01 -17.93
CA LYS A 195 17.95 -1.67 -18.27
C LYS A 195 16.83 -0.64 -18.29
N VAL A 196 16.20 -0.45 -19.44
CA VAL A 196 15.23 0.61 -19.67
C VAL A 196 13.99 0.13 -20.40
N ILE A 197 12.88 0.82 -20.15
CA ILE A 197 11.64 0.73 -20.93
C ILE A 197 11.47 2.07 -21.64
N ILE A 198 11.51 2.06 -22.97
CA ILE A 198 11.33 3.27 -23.76
C ILE A 198 9.83 3.63 -23.82
N ASN A 199 9.50 4.91 -23.67
CA ASN A 199 8.12 5.39 -23.70
C ASN A 199 7.49 5.30 -25.11
N ARG A 200 8.32 5.52 -26.14
CA ARG A 200 7.97 5.38 -27.56
C ARG A 200 9.19 4.99 -28.39
N GLU A 201 9.04 3.97 -29.21
CA GLU A 201 10.07 3.58 -30.19
C GLU A 201 9.96 4.43 -31.47
N THR A 202 11.10 4.86 -32.02
CA THR A 202 11.18 5.51 -33.33
C THR A 202 12.22 4.79 -34.21
N GLN A 203 12.44 5.27 -35.44
CA GLN A 203 13.53 4.71 -36.27
C GLN A 203 14.90 5.04 -35.70
N GLU A 204 15.04 6.18 -35.04
CA GLU A 204 16.30 6.71 -34.51
C GLU A 204 16.52 6.33 -33.04
N GLN A 205 15.44 6.10 -32.29
CA GLN A 205 15.48 5.78 -30.86
C GLN A 205 14.89 4.39 -30.62
N ARG A 206 15.77 3.44 -30.32
CA ARG A 206 15.43 2.06 -29.98
C ARG A 206 16.28 1.61 -28.81
N VAL A 207 15.73 0.69 -28.04
CA VAL A 207 16.44 0.02 -26.94
C VAL A 207 16.43 -1.47 -27.21
N ASP A 208 17.47 -2.16 -26.78
CA ASP A 208 17.53 -3.60 -26.91
C ASP A 208 16.41 -4.25 -26.09
N GLU A 209 15.88 -5.36 -26.60
CA GLU A 209 14.86 -6.11 -25.88
C GLU A 209 15.50 -6.78 -24.66
N GLU A 210 14.97 -6.45 -23.48
CA GLU A 210 15.41 -7.02 -22.21
C GLU A 210 14.23 -7.57 -21.41
N GLU A 211 14.49 -8.64 -20.67
CA GLU A 211 13.54 -9.25 -19.75
C GLU A 211 13.67 -8.62 -18.36
N ILE A 212 12.53 -8.26 -17.79
CA ILE A 212 12.42 -7.83 -16.39
C ILE A 212 12.76 -9.03 -15.49
N GLN A 213 13.60 -8.81 -14.49
CA GLN A 213 14.09 -9.86 -13.58
C GLN A 213 13.54 -9.69 -12.16
N VAL A 214 13.67 -10.76 -11.38
CA VAL A 214 13.38 -10.74 -9.95
C VAL A 214 14.40 -9.82 -9.27
N ASN A 215 13.90 -8.97 -8.37
CA ASN A 215 14.63 -7.97 -7.62
C ASN A 215 15.00 -6.68 -8.39
N ASP A 216 14.54 -6.53 -9.63
CA ASP A 216 14.67 -5.26 -10.35
C ASP A 216 13.83 -4.18 -9.63
N VAL A 217 14.35 -2.96 -9.57
CA VAL A 217 13.61 -1.77 -9.13
C VAL A 217 13.59 -0.79 -10.30
N PHE A 218 12.41 -0.32 -10.68
CA PHE A 218 12.23 0.60 -11.80
C PHE A 218 11.57 1.91 -11.36
N VAL A 219 12.05 3.01 -11.91
CA VAL A 219 11.26 4.25 -12.02
C VAL A 219 10.52 4.18 -13.35
N LEU A 220 9.22 3.89 -13.28
CA LEU A 220 8.33 3.87 -14.43
C LEU A 220 7.86 5.29 -14.71
N ASP A 221 8.34 5.85 -15.80
CA ASP A 221 8.18 7.26 -16.17
C ASP A 221 7.45 7.37 -17.50
N VAL A 222 6.20 7.86 -17.45
CA VAL A 222 5.30 7.90 -18.60
C VAL A 222 4.91 9.34 -18.90
N TYR A 223 5.25 9.79 -20.11
CA TYR A 223 4.84 11.08 -20.64
C TYR A 223 3.99 10.92 -21.90
N ILE A 224 2.78 11.47 -21.86
CA ILE A 224 1.86 11.47 -23.00
C ILE A 224 1.56 12.93 -23.40
N THR A 225 1.45 13.18 -24.70
CA THR A 225 1.08 14.48 -25.27
C THR A 225 -0.16 14.40 -26.14
N THR A 226 -0.90 15.51 -26.24
CA THR A 226 -1.95 15.71 -27.25
C THR A 226 -1.39 15.99 -28.65
N GLY A 227 -0.07 16.21 -28.77
CA GLY A 227 0.65 16.49 -30.02
C GLY A 227 1.14 15.24 -30.75
N ASP A 228 2.16 15.42 -31.60
CA ASP A 228 2.76 14.36 -32.43
C ASP A 228 3.82 13.52 -31.72
N GLY A 229 4.06 13.79 -30.43
CA GLY A 229 5.05 13.12 -29.59
C GLY A 229 6.49 13.60 -29.77
N LYS A 230 6.74 14.59 -30.63
CA LYS A 230 8.07 15.17 -30.81
C LYS A 230 8.37 16.23 -29.76
N THR A 231 9.65 16.36 -29.46
CA THR A 231 10.14 17.36 -28.51
C THR A 231 11.23 18.24 -29.11
N LYS A 232 11.38 19.44 -28.57
CA LYS A 232 12.54 20.30 -28.84
C LYS A 232 13.01 20.92 -27.53
N GLU A 233 14.30 21.24 -27.46
CA GLU A 233 14.84 21.95 -26.32
C GLU A 233 14.24 23.37 -26.23
N SER A 234 13.99 23.80 -24.99
CA SER A 234 13.47 25.14 -24.67
C SER A 234 14.58 26.17 -24.64
N ASP A 235 14.23 27.45 -24.82
CA ASP A 235 15.13 28.58 -24.53
C ASP A 235 15.27 28.83 -23.01
N LEU A 236 14.46 28.16 -22.18
CA LEU A 236 14.56 28.22 -20.73
C LEU A 236 15.87 27.60 -20.24
N ARG A 237 16.47 28.20 -19.21
CA ARG A 237 17.74 27.73 -18.65
C ARG A 237 17.60 26.34 -18.03
N THR A 238 18.45 25.42 -18.46
CA THR A 238 18.68 24.16 -17.75
C THR A 238 19.26 24.43 -16.37
N THR A 239 18.55 23.99 -15.32
CA THR A 239 18.96 24.15 -13.92
C THR A 239 19.17 22.83 -13.19
N VAL A 240 18.75 21.71 -13.77
CA VAL A 240 18.91 20.37 -13.19
C VAL A 240 20.10 19.67 -13.85
N TYR A 241 21.00 19.16 -13.01
CA TYR A 241 22.22 18.49 -13.42
C TYR A 241 22.49 17.26 -12.56
N LYS A 242 23.23 16.30 -13.11
CA LYS A 242 23.81 15.16 -12.40
C LYS A 242 25.29 15.10 -12.69
N ARG A 243 26.11 14.72 -11.72
CA ARG A 243 27.56 14.54 -11.95
C ARG A 243 27.85 13.38 -12.89
N ALA A 244 28.77 13.58 -13.83
CA ALA A 244 29.37 12.50 -14.60
C ALA A 244 30.50 11.85 -13.79
N LEU A 245 30.33 10.59 -13.38
CA LEU A 245 31.26 9.90 -12.48
C LEU A 245 32.52 9.39 -13.18
N ASP A 246 32.43 9.15 -14.48
CA ASP A 246 33.49 8.66 -15.38
C ASP A 246 34.35 9.79 -15.95
N ARG A 247 33.98 11.05 -15.74
CA ARG A 247 34.68 12.22 -16.29
C ARG A 247 35.50 12.96 -15.24
N GLN A 248 36.74 13.25 -15.60
CA GLN A 248 37.67 14.01 -14.78
C GLN A 248 38.28 15.14 -15.61
N TYR A 249 38.21 16.35 -15.09
CA TYR A 249 38.79 17.53 -15.68
C TYR A 249 39.24 18.50 -14.60
N GLN A 250 40.41 19.10 -14.78
CA GLN A 250 40.94 20.09 -13.84
C GLN A 250 40.43 21.48 -14.21
N LEU A 251 39.38 21.93 -13.52
CA LEU A 251 38.78 23.25 -13.73
C LEU A 251 39.77 24.38 -13.50
N LYS A 252 39.78 25.35 -14.42
CA LYS A 252 40.77 26.44 -14.45
C LYS A 252 40.35 27.57 -13.54
N THR A 253 39.05 27.83 -13.43
CA THR A 253 38.54 28.93 -12.59
C THR A 253 38.44 28.52 -11.11
N LYS A 254 38.65 29.50 -10.21
CA LYS A 254 38.44 29.29 -8.77
C LYS A 254 36.98 28.95 -8.45
N HIS A 255 36.05 29.62 -9.13
CA HIS A 255 34.62 29.43 -8.98
C HIS A 255 34.18 28.02 -9.43
N GLY A 256 34.65 27.54 -10.58
CA GLY A 256 34.37 26.18 -11.04
C GLY A 256 34.88 25.12 -10.07
N ARG A 257 36.11 25.27 -9.54
CA ARG A 257 36.65 24.35 -8.54
C ARG A 257 35.82 24.32 -7.25
N ALA A 258 35.44 25.49 -6.73
CA ALA A 258 34.62 25.58 -5.52
C ALA A 258 33.22 24.97 -5.72
N PHE A 259 32.58 25.26 -6.86
CA PHE A 259 31.28 24.69 -7.22
C PHE A 259 31.32 23.16 -7.31
N MET A 260 32.29 22.59 -8.03
CA MET A 260 32.40 21.13 -8.12
C MET A 260 32.76 20.47 -6.79
N GLN A 261 33.52 21.15 -5.92
CA GLN A 261 33.78 20.64 -4.58
C GLN A 261 32.46 20.53 -3.78
N GLU A 262 31.61 21.56 -3.81
CA GLU A 262 30.31 21.51 -3.17
C GLU A 262 29.40 20.42 -3.78
N VAL A 263 29.43 20.25 -5.11
CA VAL A 263 28.72 19.14 -5.79
C VAL A 263 29.23 17.78 -5.31
N TYR A 264 30.54 17.59 -5.16
CA TYR A 264 31.10 16.31 -4.66
C TYR A 264 30.66 15.99 -3.23
N GLU A 265 30.54 17.00 -2.37
CA GLU A 265 30.18 16.83 -0.97
C GLU A 265 28.66 16.64 -0.77
N LYS A 266 27.83 17.36 -1.53
CA LYS A 266 26.37 17.37 -1.34
C LYS A 266 25.60 16.47 -2.30
N TYR A 267 26.10 16.28 -3.52
CA TYR A 267 25.42 15.58 -4.62
C TYR A 267 26.37 14.60 -5.33
N PRO A 268 26.88 13.59 -4.61
CA PRO A 268 28.00 12.79 -5.08
C PRO A 268 27.70 12.05 -6.39
N SER A 269 26.46 11.60 -6.59
CA SER A 269 26.04 10.85 -7.79
C SER A 269 24.62 11.12 -8.29
N LEU A 270 23.81 11.90 -7.55
CA LEU A 270 22.39 12.10 -7.84
C LEU A 270 22.11 13.51 -8.37
N CYS A 271 20.88 13.74 -8.84
CA CYS A 271 20.51 14.98 -9.49
C CYS A 271 20.38 16.12 -8.47
N PHE A 272 20.74 17.33 -8.89
CA PHE A 272 20.60 18.54 -8.12
C PHE A 272 20.11 19.69 -8.98
N SER A 273 19.51 20.70 -8.34
CA SER A 273 19.12 21.96 -8.99
C SER A 273 20.12 23.06 -8.64
N LEU A 274 20.43 23.94 -9.58
CA LEU A 274 21.20 25.17 -9.33
C LEU A 274 20.55 26.06 -8.26
N ARG A 275 19.26 25.90 -7.99
CA ARG A 275 18.55 26.60 -6.90
C ARG A 275 19.12 26.27 -5.51
N ALA A 276 19.81 25.13 -5.35
CA ALA A 276 20.36 24.73 -4.06
C ALA A 276 21.65 25.49 -3.66
N PHE A 277 22.18 26.33 -4.55
CA PHE A 277 23.38 27.14 -4.29
C PHE A 277 22.99 28.56 -3.90
N GLU A 278 23.60 29.09 -2.84
CA GLU A 278 23.27 30.41 -2.29
C GLU A 278 23.61 31.55 -3.26
N ASP A 279 24.78 31.49 -3.92
CA ASP A 279 25.21 32.46 -4.92
C ASP A 279 24.82 32.01 -6.34
N GLU A 280 23.66 32.48 -6.77
CA GLU A 280 23.09 32.18 -8.08
C GLU A 280 24.00 32.62 -9.24
N ILE A 281 24.70 33.76 -9.12
CA ILE A 281 25.55 34.29 -10.19
C ILE A 281 26.78 33.40 -10.35
N THR A 282 27.42 33.04 -9.24
CA THR A 282 28.58 32.15 -9.26
C THR A 282 28.19 30.76 -9.75
N ALA A 283 27.05 30.21 -9.34
CA ALA A 283 26.56 28.91 -9.81
C ALA A 283 26.30 28.91 -11.33
N LYS A 284 25.68 29.97 -11.88
CA LYS A 284 25.44 30.13 -13.32
C LYS A 284 26.73 30.14 -14.14
N LEU A 285 27.78 30.80 -13.66
CA LEU A 285 29.06 30.85 -14.37
C LEU A 285 29.83 29.53 -14.24
N ALA A 286 29.85 28.94 -13.04
CA ALA A 286 30.58 27.71 -12.79
C ALA A 286 30.00 26.51 -13.54
N VAL A 287 28.67 26.37 -13.58
CA VAL A 287 28.01 25.24 -14.25
C VAL A 287 28.29 25.22 -15.76
N GLN A 288 28.44 26.39 -16.40
CA GLN A 288 28.77 26.48 -17.82
C GLN A 288 30.15 25.88 -18.13
N GLU A 289 31.16 26.17 -17.31
CA GLU A 289 32.50 25.56 -17.44
C GLU A 289 32.42 24.05 -17.19
N CYS A 290 31.69 23.62 -16.16
CA CYS A 290 31.58 22.22 -15.78
C CYS A 290 30.85 21.38 -16.85
N ALA A 291 29.73 21.87 -17.37
CA ALA A 291 28.97 21.22 -18.44
C ALA A 291 29.76 21.19 -19.76
N LYS A 292 30.48 22.28 -20.11
CA LYS A 292 31.35 22.32 -21.30
C LYS A 292 32.45 21.25 -21.26
N HIS A 293 32.92 20.90 -20.06
CA HIS A 293 33.93 19.87 -19.85
C HIS A 293 33.32 18.51 -19.46
N GLU A 294 32.02 18.30 -19.71
CA GLU A 294 31.30 17.04 -19.50
C GLU A 294 31.40 16.51 -18.06
N LEU A 295 31.64 17.38 -17.07
CA LEU A 295 31.65 16.98 -15.65
C LEU A 295 30.23 16.83 -15.09
N LEU A 296 29.25 17.39 -15.78
CA LEU A 296 27.83 17.39 -15.41
C LEU A 296 26.99 17.00 -16.63
N ASN A 297 26.09 16.05 -16.43
CA ASN A 297 25.04 15.69 -17.36
C ASN A 297 23.84 16.64 -17.15
N PRO A 298 23.46 17.45 -18.15
CA PRO A 298 22.30 18.31 -18.06
C PRO A 298 20.99 17.52 -18.18
N TYR A 299 19.97 17.95 -17.45
CA TYR A 299 18.58 17.53 -17.65
C TYR A 299 17.84 18.69 -18.33
N PRO A 300 17.90 18.78 -19.68
CA PRO A 300 17.37 19.93 -20.40
C PRO A 300 15.85 20.04 -20.27
N ILE A 301 15.35 21.26 -20.37
CA ILE A 301 13.91 21.52 -20.43
C ILE A 301 13.47 21.31 -21.87
N LEU A 302 12.64 20.30 -22.08
CA LEU A 302 12.05 20.00 -23.39
C LEU A 302 10.62 20.55 -23.48
N ILE A 303 10.19 20.91 -24.68
CA ILE A 303 8.83 21.35 -24.98
C ILE A 303 8.23 20.54 -26.13
N SER A 304 6.94 20.22 -26.04
CA SER A 304 6.13 19.63 -27.12
C SER A 304 5.22 20.72 -27.71
N PRO A 305 5.60 21.37 -28.83
CA PRO A 305 4.96 22.60 -29.30
C PRO A 305 3.47 22.47 -29.58
N ASN A 306 2.68 23.50 -29.23
CA ASN A 306 1.23 23.57 -29.47
C ASN A 306 0.43 22.38 -28.92
N SER A 307 0.89 21.78 -27.81
CA SER A 307 0.27 20.61 -27.20
C SER A 307 0.26 20.71 -25.68
N ILE A 308 -0.38 19.73 -25.04
CA ILE A 308 -0.43 19.56 -23.59
C ILE A 308 0.25 18.24 -23.25
N VAL A 309 1.16 18.26 -22.29
CA VAL A 309 1.86 17.06 -21.81
C VAL A 309 1.39 16.73 -20.40
N ALA A 310 1.08 15.46 -20.17
CA ALA A 310 0.86 14.87 -18.84
C ALA A 310 1.94 13.83 -18.54
N GLN A 311 2.35 13.78 -17.26
CA GLN A 311 3.34 12.86 -16.72
C GLN A 311 2.79 12.15 -15.49
N PHE A 312 3.03 10.85 -15.41
CA PHE A 312 2.95 10.11 -14.16
C PHE A 312 4.15 9.20 -14.02
N THR A 313 4.79 9.30 -12.85
CA THR A 313 6.00 8.53 -12.54
C THR A 313 5.79 7.80 -11.23
N ILE A 314 6.11 6.51 -11.20
CA ILE A 314 6.06 5.69 -9.99
C ILE A 314 7.33 4.87 -9.87
N THR A 315 7.82 4.65 -8.65
CA THR A 315 8.87 3.66 -8.41
C THR A 315 8.24 2.33 -8.05
N VAL A 316 8.73 1.23 -8.62
CA VAL A 316 8.23 -0.13 -8.36
C VAL A 316 9.38 -1.10 -8.07
N ALA A 317 9.13 -2.04 -7.17
CA ALA A 317 10.04 -3.15 -6.87
C ALA A 317 9.43 -4.46 -7.37
N VAL A 318 10.15 -5.18 -8.22
CA VAL A 318 9.72 -6.44 -8.83
C VAL A 318 10.21 -7.60 -7.98
N LEU A 319 9.30 -8.31 -7.33
CA LEU A 319 9.58 -9.51 -6.55
C LEU A 319 9.32 -10.77 -7.38
N ALA A 320 9.68 -11.94 -6.85
CA ALA A 320 9.54 -13.21 -7.56
C ALA A 320 8.11 -13.48 -8.04
N ASN A 321 7.13 -13.15 -7.21
CA ASN A 321 5.71 -13.47 -7.44
C ASN A 321 4.80 -12.23 -7.46
N SER A 322 5.33 -11.04 -7.21
CA SER A 322 4.53 -9.82 -7.07
C SER A 322 5.33 -8.56 -7.42
N THR A 323 4.64 -7.43 -7.55
CA THR A 323 5.25 -6.12 -7.81
C THR A 323 4.70 -5.12 -6.79
N ILE A 324 5.59 -4.47 -6.06
CA ILE A 324 5.25 -3.47 -5.05
C ILE A 324 5.42 -2.09 -5.64
N GLN A 325 4.41 -1.23 -5.52
CA GLN A 325 4.58 0.20 -5.80
C GLN A 325 5.21 0.86 -4.57
N ILE A 326 6.39 1.46 -4.77
CA ILE A 326 7.19 2.13 -3.74
C ILE A 326 6.74 3.58 -3.54
N SER A 327 6.50 4.30 -4.65
CA SER A 327 6.08 5.71 -4.66
C SER A 327 5.04 5.97 -5.75
N GLY A 328 4.41 7.14 -5.72
CA GLY A 328 3.37 7.56 -6.66
C GLY A 328 2.00 7.69 -6.00
N LEU A 329 1.31 8.79 -6.32
CA LEU A 329 -0.05 9.06 -5.86
C LEU A 329 -1.09 8.50 -6.83
N LYS A 330 -2.27 8.18 -6.30
CA LYS A 330 -3.43 7.83 -7.12
C LYS A 330 -4.07 9.09 -7.67
N LEU A 331 -4.54 9.01 -8.91
CA LEU A 331 -5.38 10.04 -9.51
C LEU A 331 -6.84 9.81 -9.11
N ASP A 332 -7.53 10.88 -8.70
CA ASP A 332 -9.00 10.86 -8.62
C ASP A 332 -9.58 10.98 -10.04
N GLU A 333 -9.71 9.85 -10.72
CA GLU A 333 -10.25 9.77 -12.09
C GLU A 333 -11.66 10.35 -12.20
N THR A 334 -12.41 10.50 -11.10
CA THR A 334 -13.77 11.07 -11.13
C THR A 334 -13.80 12.56 -11.48
N LYS A 335 -12.66 13.25 -11.38
CA LYS A 335 -12.49 14.65 -11.77
C LYS A 335 -12.30 14.84 -13.28
N PHE A 336 -12.07 13.76 -14.02
CA PHE A 336 -11.69 13.82 -15.42
C PHE A 336 -12.75 13.16 -16.29
N LYS A 337 -13.24 13.89 -17.28
CA LYS A 337 -14.22 13.39 -18.24
C LYS A 337 -13.63 13.47 -19.64
N SER A 338 -13.11 12.34 -20.07
CA SER A 338 -12.62 12.14 -21.43
C SER A 338 -13.78 11.78 -22.37
N ALA A 339 -13.67 12.18 -23.64
CA ALA A 339 -14.54 11.67 -24.71
C ALA A 339 -14.10 10.26 -25.19
N HIS A 340 -12.95 9.80 -24.70
CA HIS A 340 -12.32 8.55 -25.05
C HIS A 340 -12.28 7.59 -23.86
N ASP A 341 -12.24 6.31 -24.16
CA ASP A 341 -12.10 5.23 -23.19
C ASP A 341 -11.26 4.14 -23.88
N LEU A 342 -10.73 3.22 -23.09
CA LEU A 342 -9.96 2.09 -23.61
C LEU A 342 -10.83 1.29 -24.58
N ASN A 343 -10.23 0.67 -25.58
CA ASN A 343 -10.97 -0.18 -26.51
C ASN A 343 -10.83 -1.66 -26.15
N ASP A 344 -9.67 -2.06 -25.61
CA ASP A 344 -9.37 -3.45 -25.27
C ASP A 344 -10.09 -3.90 -23.98
N PRO A 345 -11.01 -4.89 -24.04
CA PRO A 345 -11.70 -5.42 -22.87
C PRO A 345 -10.75 -6.05 -21.83
N THR A 346 -9.67 -6.68 -22.27
CA THR A 346 -8.65 -7.30 -21.41
C THR A 346 -7.93 -6.24 -20.61
N LEU A 347 -7.60 -5.12 -21.25
CA LEU A 347 -6.96 -3.98 -20.61
C LEU A 347 -7.91 -3.26 -19.64
N LYS A 348 -9.19 -3.13 -20.01
CA LYS A 348 -10.23 -2.67 -19.06
C LYS A 348 -10.33 -3.59 -17.86
N GLU A 349 -10.30 -4.90 -18.04
CA GLU A 349 -10.31 -5.87 -16.94
C GLU A 349 -9.05 -5.72 -16.08
N LEU A 350 -7.87 -5.60 -16.71
CA LEU A 350 -6.59 -5.39 -16.04
C LEU A 350 -6.65 -4.17 -15.12
N LEU A 351 -7.13 -3.02 -15.59
CA LEU A 351 -7.25 -1.82 -14.77
C LEU A 351 -8.39 -1.91 -13.74
N LYS A 352 -9.46 -2.68 -14.02
CA LYS A 352 -10.55 -2.97 -13.06
C LYS A 352 -10.22 -4.05 -12.04
N THR A 353 -9.07 -4.76 -12.13
CA THR A 353 -8.78 -5.99 -11.38
C THR A 353 -9.02 -5.92 -9.87
N PHE A 354 -8.87 -4.75 -9.24
CA PHE A 354 -9.22 -4.57 -7.83
C PHE A 354 -10.68 -4.98 -7.53
N ARG A 355 -11.65 -4.53 -8.34
CA ARG A 355 -13.08 -4.88 -8.14
C ARG A 355 -13.38 -6.34 -8.46
N ALA A 356 -12.69 -6.95 -9.43
CA ALA A 356 -12.84 -8.37 -9.75
C ALA A 356 -12.29 -9.27 -8.63
N LYS A 357 -11.12 -8.92 -8.08
CA LYS A 357 -10.50 -9.60 -6.93
C LYS A 357 -11.36 -9.46 -5.68
N ILE A 358 -11.90 -8.27 -5.39
CA ILE A 358 -12.88 -8.08 -4.30
C ILE A 358 -14.10 -8.97 -4.50
N LYS A 359 -14.67 -9.05 -5.70
CA LYS A 359 -15.81 -9.95 -5.97
C LYS A 359 -15.46 -11.42 -5.74
N SER A 360 -14.26 -11.86 -6.09
CA SER A 360 -13.78 -13.21 -5.81
C SER A 360 -13.58 -13.47 -4.33
N LEU A 361 -12.99 -12.53 -3.59
CA LEU A 361 -12.83 -12.62 -2.12
C LEU A 361 -14.19 -12.67 -1.42
N ILE A 362 -15.10 -11.76 -1.79
CA ILE A 362 -16.50 -11.78 -1.36
C ILE A 362 -17.12 -13.15 -1.65
N LYS A 363 -16.93 -13.66 -2.87
CA LYS A 363 -17.46 -14.98 -3.23
C LYS A 363 -16.87 -16.08 -2.37
N ILE A 364 -15.57 -16.13 -2.10
CA ILE A 364 -14.97 -17.21 -1.30
C ILE A 364 -15.47 -17.16 0.15
N TYR A 365 -15.56 -15.96 0.74
CA TYR A 365 -16.07 -15.80 2.10
C TYR A 365 -17.58 -16.04 2.22
N HIS A 366 -18.36 -15.43 1.34
CA HIS A 366 -19.82 -15.64 1.29
C HIS A 366 -20.18 -17.03 0.71
N SER A 367 -19.27 -17.71 0.01
CA SER A 367 -19.46 -19.09 -0.45
C SER A 367 -18.90 -20.10 0.54
N ILE A 368 -19.51 -20.15 1.72
CA ILE A 368 -19.63 -21.39 2.49
C ILE A 368 -18.44 -21.72 3.42
N VAL A 369 -17.20 -21.19 3.28
CA VAL A 369 -16.09 -21.66 4.14
C VAL A 369 -16.31 -21.38 5.63
N LEU A 370 -16.59 -20.13 6.01
CA LEU A 370 -16.83 -19.79 7.42
C LEU A 370 -18.10 -20.49 7.95
N GLU A 371 -19.15 -20.60 7.14
CA GLU A 371 -20.37 -21.37 7.47
C GLU A 371 -20.10 -22.87 7.66
N LYS A 372 -19.25 -23.48 6.81
CA LYS A 372 -18.80 -24.87 6.92
C LYS A 372 -18.04 -25.11 8.21
N VAL A 373 -17.13 -24.20 8.57
CA VAL A 373 -16.36 -24.29 9.81
C VAL A 373 -17.31 -24.16 11.01
N ILE A 374 -18.22 -23.19 10.99
CA ILE A 374 -19.26 -23.04 12.03
C ILE A 374 -20.09 -24.33 12.17
N ALA A 375 -20.50 -24.95 11.06
CA ALA A 375 -21.27 -26.19 11.07
C ALA A 375 -20.50 -27.40 11.67
N LYS A 376 -19.17 -27.34 11.73
CA LYS A 376 -18.31 -28.34 12.37
C LYS A 376 -18.12 -28.13 13.88
N LEU A 377 -18.52 -26.98 14.42
CA LEU A 377 -18.44 -26.70 15.86
C LEU A 377 -19.55 -27.44 16.62
N GLN A 378 -19.29 -28.71 16.89
CA GLN A 378 -20.20 -29.62 17.60
C GLN A 378 -19.57 -30.06 18.93
N VAL A 379 -20.41 -30.47 19.87
CA VAL A 379 -19.95 -31.02 21.17
C VAL A 379 -19.02 -32.20 20.91
N ASN A 380 -17.88 -32.22 21.61
CA ASN A 380 -16.75 -33.14 21.43
C ASN A 380 -15.96 -32.99 20.11
N GLY A 381 -16.21 -31.94 19.31
CA GLY A 381 -15.42 -31.63 18.13
C GLY A 381 -14.00 -31.20 18.52
N ASP A 382 -12.99 -31.83 17.91
CA ASP A 382 -11.58 -31.49 18.13
C ASP A 382 -11.20 -30.21 17.38
N ILE A 383 -10.72 -29.21 18.12
CA ILE A 383 -10.41 -27.88 17.58
C ILE A 383 -9.30 -27.94 16.53
N ALA A 384 -8.26 -28.76 16.71
CA ALA A 384 -7.15 -28.85 15.75
C ALA A 384 -7.63 -29.40 14.40
N GLN A 385 -8.49 -30.42 14.42
CA GLN A 385 -9.11 -30.99 13.23
C GLN A 385 -10.03 -29.99 12.53
N ILE A 386 -10.83 -29.23 13.28
CA ILE A 386 -11.75 -28.25 12.69
C ILE A 386 -10.97 -27.09 12.05
N CYS A 387 -9.91 -26.61 12.71
CA CYS A 387 -9.06 -25.58 12.13
C CYS A 387 -8.32 -26.09 10.87
N ALA A 388 -7.81 -27.33 10.87
CA ALA A 388 -7.22 -27.95 9.67
C ALA A 388 -8.23 -28.08 8.52
N PHE A 389 -9.49 -28.41 8.85
CA PHE A 389 -10.58 -28.44 7.88
C PHE A 389 -10.83 -27.04 7.29
N GLY A 390 -10.85 -25.98 8.10
CA GLY A 390 -10.98 -24.61 7.60
C GLY A 390 -9.89 -24.23 6.61
N ASP A 391 -8.62 -24.51 6.94
CA ASP A 391 -7.48 -24.21 6.06
C ASP A 391 -7.55 -24.97 4.72
N SER A 392 -8.02 -26.23 4.77
CA SER A 392 -8.21 -27.07 3.59
C SER A 392 -9.35 -26.57 2.71
N GLU A 393 -10.47 -26.15 3.29
CA GLU A 393 -11.61 -25.59 2.55
C GLU A 393 -11.24 -24.28 1.85
N ILE A 394 -10.48 -23.39 2.49
CA ILE A 394 -9.93 -22.17 1.85
C ILE A 394 -9.10 -22.57 0.62
N SER A 395 -8.16 -23.50 0.81
CA SER A 395 -7.28 -23.96 -0.26
C SER A 395 -8.07 -24.56 -1.44
N GLY A 396 -9.10 -25.34 -1.16
CA GLY A 396 -9.98 -25.94 -2.17
C GLY A 396 -10.82 -24.91 -2.94
N GLU A 397 -11.36 -23.89 -2.28
CA GLU A 397 -12.09 -22.81 -2.97
C GLU A 397 -11.15 -21.94 -3.82
N LEU A 398 -9.93 -21.67 -3.34
CA LEU A 398 -8.91 -20.94 -4.09
C LEU A 398 -8.52 -21.66 -5.38
N GLN A 399 -8.50 -23.00 -5.38
CA GLN A 399 -8.26 -23.81 -6.57
C GLN A 399 -9.36 -23.72 -7.63
N LYS A 400 -10.50 -23.07 -7.36
CA LYS A 400 -11.59 -22.88 -8.35
C LYS A 400 -11.53 -21.53 -9.05
N VAL A 401 -10.70 -20.59 -8.57
CA VAL A 401 -10.69 -19.20 -9.04
C VAL A 401 -9.31 -18.84 -9.60
N TYR A 402 -9.28 -18.12 -10.73
CA TYR A 402 -8.04 -17.65 -11.38
C TYR A 402 -7.08 -18.75 -11.86
N ASN A 403 -7.53 -19.98 -12.12
CA ASN A 403 -6.66 -21.12 -12.49
C ASN A 403 -5.91 -20.98 -13.82
N LYS A 404 -6.37 -20.10 -14.72
CA LYS A 404 -5.73 -19.83 -16.01
C LYS A 404 -4.70 -18.69 -15.94
N LYS A 405 -4.57 -18.03 -14.78
CA LYS A 405 -3.68 -16.89 -14.57
C LYS A 405 -2.68 -17.28 -13.46
N ASN A 406 -1.39 -17.00 -13.65
CA ASN A 406 -0.37 -17.23 -12.60
C ASN A 406 -0.51 -16.15 -11.52
N ILE A 407 -1.51 -16.30 -10.65
CA ILE A 407 -1.85 -15.35 -9.58
C ILE A 407 -1.59 -16.03 -8.24
N GLU A 408 -0.78 -15.37 -7.40
CA GLU A 408 -0.54 -15.79 -6.01
C GLU A 408 -1.85 -15.82 -5.22
N LYS A 409 -2.09 -16.88 -4.46
CA LYS A 409 -3.31 -17.03 -3.65
C LYS A 409 -3.08 -18.04 -2.53
N GLY A 410 -3.68 -17.80 -1.37
CA GLY A 410 -3.46 -18.63 -0.20
C GLY A 410 -4.20 -18.13 1.03
N LEU A 411 -3.81 -18.64 2.19
CA LEU A 411 -4.29 -18.14 3.47
C LEU A 411 -3.61 -16.80 3.79
N ALA A 412 -4.40 -15.80 4.16
CA ALA A 412 -3.87 -14.56 4.73
C ALA A 412 -3.69 -14.66 6.24
N PHE A 413 -4.55 -15.45 6.88
CA PHE A 413 -4.56 -15.74 8.30
C PHE A 413 -5.05 -17.19 8.48
N PRO A 414 -4.35 -18.03 9.26
CA PRO A 414 -4.75 -19.41 9.46
C PRO A 414 -6.09 -19.50 10.20
N THR A 415 -6.79 -20.62 10.08
CA THR A 415 -8.01 -20.86 10.85
C THR A 415 -7.67 -21.03 12.34
N THR A 416 -8.32 -20.23 13.18
CA THR A 416 -8.23 -20.26 14.63
C THR A 416 -9.62 -20.40 15.25
N ILE A 417 -9.72 -21.08 16.39
CA ILE A 417 -10.96 -21.24 17.15
C ILE A 417 -10.65 -21.03 18.63
N SER A 418 -11.11 -19.93 19.20
CA SER A 418 -10.87 -19.56 20.61
C SER A 418 -12.14 -19.67 21.44
N VAL A 419 -12.09 -20.29 22.62
CA VAL A 419 -13.28 -20.56 23.43
C VAL A 419 -13.32 -19.73 24.72
N ASN A 420 -14.51 -19.23 25.07
CA ASN A 420 -14.82 -18.57 26.33
C ASN A 420 -13.88 -17.39 26.62
N GLN A 421 -13.03 -17.51 27.65
CA GLN A 421 -12.04 -16.52 28.09
C GLN A 421 -10.84 -16.34 27.16
N ILE A 422 -10.56 -17.29 26.27
CA ILE A 422 -9.49 -17.17 25.28
C ILE A 422 -9.93 -16.11 24.27
N CYS A 423 -9.17 -15.03 24.14
CA CYS A 423 -9.52 -13.90 23.31
C CYS A 423 -9.50 -14.30 21.83
N GLY A 424 -8.34 -14.70 21.30
CA GLY A 424 -8.14 -15.01 19.89
C GLY A 424 -6.91 -15.87 19.63
N HIS A 425 -6.66 -16.15 18.34
CA HIS A 425 -5.45 -16.80 17.81
C HIS A 425 -5.19 -18.26 18.20
N TYR A 426 -6.12 -18.96 18.85
CA TYR A 426 -5.92 -20.37 19.21
C TYR A 426 -6.01 -21.29 17.99
N SER A 427 -4.85 -21.72 17.47
CA SER A 427 -4.71 -22.69 16.38
C SER A 427 -3.86 -23.88 16.85
N PRO A 428 -4.42 -24.84 17.60
CA PRO A 428 -3.66 -25.99 18.09
C PRO A 428 -3.08 -26.84 16.96
N LEU A 429 -2.00 -27.54 17.30
CA LEU A 429 -1.30 -28.47 16.41
C LEU A 429 -2.03 -29.82 16.31
N LYS A 430 -1.68 -30.65 15.32
CA LYS A 430 -2.37 -31.94 15.09
C LYS A 430 -2.14 -32.90 16.26
N SER A 431 -1.01 -32.76 16.96
CA SER A 431 -0.68 -33.53 18.16
C SER A 431 -1.37 -33.05 19.44
N GLU A 432 -2.06 -31.91 19.40
CA GLU A 432 -2.71 -31.30 20.57
C GLU A 432 -4.23 -31.53 20.47
N THR A 433 -4.82 -32.13 21.51
CA THR A 433 -6.26 -32.38 21.57
C THR A 433 -6.94 -31.32 22.44
N SER A 434 -7.97 -30.69 21.90
CA SER A 434 -8.80 -29.74 22.63
C SER A 434 -10.22 -29.82 22.07
N ASN A 435 -11.15 -30.29 22.89
CA ASN A 435 -12.50 -30.62 22.44
C ASN A 435 -13.49 -29.55 22.90
N LEU A 436 -14.40 -29.17 22.00
CA LEU A 436 -15.50 -28.27 22.32
C LEU A 436 -16.48 -28.94 23.27
N VAL A 437 -16.98 -28.17 24.24
CA VAL A 437 -18.05 -28.61 25.14
C VAL A 437 -19.33 -27.81 24.88
N LYS A 438 -20.46 -28.38 25.28
CA LYS A 438 -21.76 -27.69 25.18
C LYS A 438 -21.70 -26.38 25.97
N GLY A 439 -22.11 -25.30 25.32
CA GLY A 439 -22.16 -23.97 25.90
C GLY A 439 -20.89 -23.14 25.70
N ASP A 440 -19.84 -23.68 25.08
CA ASP A 440 -18.65 -22.90 24.75
C ASP A 440 -18.99 -21.74 23.82
N VAL A 441 -18.47 -20.55 24.14
CA VAL A 441 -18.50 -19.37 23.28
C VAL A 441 -17.29 -19.42 22.36
N ALA A 442 -17.48 -20.02 21.18
CA ALA A 442 -16.44 -20.29 20.20
C ALA A 442 -16.33 -19.13 19.20
N LYS A 443 -15.13 -18.56 19.10
CA LYS A 443 -14.74 -17.50 18.16
C LYS A 443 -13.90 -18.10 17.06
N ILE A 444 -14.42 -18.10 15.83
CA ILE A 444 -13.73 -18.59 14.64
C ILE A 444 -13.11 -17.40 13.94
N GLU A 445 -11.85 -17.49 13.52
CA GLU A 445 -11.20 -16.48 12.67
C GLU A 445 -10.40 -17.16 11.57
N LEU A 446 -10.49 -16.64 10.34
CA LEU A 446 -9.73 -17.13 9.18
C LEU A 446 -9.56 -16.04 8.11
N GLY A 447 -8.45 -16.12 7.36
CA GLY A 447 -8.01 -15.12 6.36
C GLY A 447 -7.71 -15.74 4.99
N VAL A 448 -8.13 -15.09 3.90
CA VAL A 448 -7.74 -15.45 2.52
C VAL A 448 -7.11 -14.28 1.79
N HIS A 449 -6.15 -14.55 0.90
CA HIS A 449 -5.68 -13.56 -0.06
C HIS A 449 -5.72 -14.07 -1.51
N ILE A 450 -5.93 -13.13 -2.42
CA ILE A 450 -5.72 -13.31 -3.87
C ILE A 450 -4.87 -12.14 -4.33
N ASP A 451 -3.71 -12.43 -4.91
CA ASP A 451 -2.72 -11.47 -5.37
C ASP A 451 -2.28 -10.49 -4.28
N GLY A 452 -2.19 -10.98 -3.04
CA GLY A 452 -1.90 -10.18 -1.86
C GLY A 452 -3.05 -9.29 -1.37
N TYR A 453 -4.21 -9.27 -2.03
CA TYR A 453 -5.39 -8.59 -1.50
C TYR A 453 -6.03 -9.45 -0.43
N ILE A 454 -6.06 -8.94 0.79
CA ILE A 454 -6.41 -9.68 2.00
C ILE A 454 -7.89 -9.46 2.32
N ALA A 455 -8.54 -10.52 2.77
CA ALA A 455 -9.78 -10.45 3.51
C ALA A 455 -9.69 -11.41 4.70
N ILE A 456 -10.19 -10.97 5.86
CA ILE A 456 -10.24 -11.70 7.13
C ILE A 456 -11.65 -11.61 7.66
N ALA A 457 -12.15 -12.70 8.24
CA ALA A 457 -13.42 -12.69 8.94
C ALA A 457 -13.33 -13.49 10.23
N ALA A 458 -14.06 -13.03 11.22
CA ALA A 458 -14.30 -13.76 12.45
C ALA A 458 -15.78 -13.74 12.84
N HIS A 459 -16.20 -14.77 13.54
CA HIS A 459 -17.58 -14.93 13.99
C HIS A 459 -17.62 -15.67 15.32
N THR A 460 -18.57 -15.30 16.18
CA THR A 460 -18.79 -15.96 17.47
C THR A 460 -20.09 -16.76 17.46
N VAL A 461 -20.05 -18.01 17.93
CA VAL A 461 -21.22 -18.87 18.13
C VAL A 461 -21.17 -19.56 19.49
N VAL A 462 -22.30 -20.12 19.92
CA VAL A 462 -22.36 -20.94 21.14
C VAL A 462 -22.57 -22.41 20.78
N VAL A 463 -21.68 -23.27 21.24
CA VAL A 463 -21.66 -24.69 20.85
C VAL A 463 -22.84 -25.43 21.46
N GLY A 464 -23.73 -25.99 20.62
CA GLY A 464 -24.83 -26.85 21.06
C GLY A 464 -25.98 -26.13 21.78
N GLU A 465 -26.14 -24.82 21.58
CA GLU A 465 -27.25 -24.02 22.11
C GLU A 465 -27.95 -23.26 20.97
N ASP A 466 -29.26 -23.47 20.80
CA ASP A 466 -30.08 -22.78 19.77
C ASP A 466 -30.63 -21.44 20.25
N GLN A 467 -30.72 -21.25 21.57
CA GLN A 467 -31.15 -20.03 22.24
C GLN A 467 -30.13 -19.72 23.32
N VAL A 468 -29.62 -18.49 23.29
CA VAL A 468 -28.55 -18.01 24.17
C VAL A 468 -29.09 -16.84 24.97
N GLU A 469 -28.92 -16.87 26.29
CA GLU A 469 -29.43 -15.85 27.20
C GLU A 469 -28.34 -15.40 28.19
N GLY A 470 -28.58 -14.29 28.90
CA GLY A 470 -27.69 -13.75 29.92
C GLY A 470 -26.37 -13.24 29.33
N GLN A 471 -25.29 -13.31 30.14
CA GLN A 471 -24.01 -12.69 29.81
C GLN A 471 -23.39 -13.13 28.46
N LYS A 472 -23.68 -14.35 27.99
CA LYS A 472 -23.27 -14.81 26.65
C LYS A 472 -23.98 -14.02 25.55
N ALA A 473 -25.28 -13.80 25.69
CA ALA A 473 -26.07 -13.03 24.75
C ALA A 473 -25.65 -11.56 24.77
N ASP A 474 -25.46 -10.99 25.97
CA ASP A 474 -25.06 -9.59 26.15
C ASP A 474 -23.74 -9.29 25.41
N VAL A 475 -22.70 -10.10 25.65
CA VAL A 475 -21.36 -9.87 25.06
C VAL A 475 -21.32 -10.13 23.55
N ILE A 476 -22.06 -11.14 23.06
CA ILE A 476 -22.12 -11.46 21.62
C ILE A 476 -22.86 -10.35 20.87
N LEU A 477 -23.99 -9.88 21.39
CA LEU A 477 -24.74 -8.78 20.77
C LEU A 477 -23.94 -7.47 20.83
N ALA A 478 -23.25 -7.18 21.94
CA ALA A 478 -22.37 -6.02 22.05
C ALA A 478 -21.27 -6.01 20.97
N ALA A 479 -20.56 -7.14 20.79
CA ALA A 479 -19.51 -7.26 19.79
C ALA A 479 -20.06 -7.19 18.35
N TYR A 480 -21.17 -7.88 18.08
CA TYR A 480 -21.79 -7.86 16.75
C TYR A 480 -22.32 -6.48 16.38
N GLN A 481 -23.08 -5.84 17.28
CA GLN A 481 -23.63 -4.50 17.03
C GLN A 481 -22.52 -3.47 16.89
N SER A 482 -21.41 -3.61 17.63
CA SER A 482 -20.22 -2.78 17.46
C SER A 482 -19.67 -2.88 16.03
N VAL A 483 -19.32 -4.07 15.53
CA VAL A 483 -18.78 -4.20 14.17
C VAL A 483 -19.76 -3.72 13.09
N GLN A 484 -21.06 -3.90 13.32
CA GLN A 484 -22.13 -3.40 12.44
C GLN A 484 -22.24 -1.88 12.44
N ALA A 485 -22.02 -1.23 13.58
CA ALA A 485 -22.00 0.22 13.73
C ALA A 485 -20.75 0.82 13.07
N LEU A 486 -19.57 0.20 13.22
CA LEU A 486 -18.37 0.59 12.50
C LEU A 486 -18.57 0.51 10.99
N TYR A 487 -19.09 -0.62 10.48
CA TYR A 487 -19.33 -0.80 9.04
C TYR A 487 -20.16 0.34 8.42
N ARG A 488 -21.17 0.81 9.15
CA ARG A 488 -22.08 1.87 8.69
C ARG A 488 -21.53 3.28 8.90
N SER A 489 -20.57 3.43 9.81
CA SER A 489 -19.99 4.73 10.17
C SER A 489 -18.69 5.00 9.44
N ILE A 490 -17.95 3.97 9.04
CA ILE A 490 -16.67 4.13 8.35
C ILE A 490 -16.88 4.63 6.92
N LYS A 491 -16.47 5.87 6.69
CA LYS A 491 -16.54 6.59 5.42
C LYS A 491 -15.46 7.67 5.37
N PRO A 492 -15.13 8.21 4.18
CA PRO A 492 -14.16 9.31 4.08
C PRO A 492 -14.56 10.48 5.00
N GLY A 493 -13.62 11.08 5.71
CA GLY A 493 -13.91 12.14 6.69
C GLY A 493 -14.15 11.66 8.13
N THR A 494 -14.36 10.36 8.36
CA THR A 494 -14.56 9.84 9.71
C THR A 494 -13.21 9.65 10.39
N THR A 495 -13.07 10.03 11.65
CA THR A 495 -11.83 9.77 12.40
C THR A 495 -11.86 8.40 13.06
N ASN A 496 -10.69 7.77 13.19
CA ASN A 496 -10.53 6.53 13.94
C ASN A 496 -11.02 6.67 15.40
N THR A 497 -10.74 7.81 16.06
CA THR A 497 -11.21 8.13 17.42
C THR A 497 -12.74 8.08 17.54
N ALA A 498 -13.47 8.57 16.53
CA ALA A 498 -14.93 8.52 16.53
C ALA A 498 -15.46 7.08 16.47
N LEU A 499 -14.80 6.21 15.71
CA LEU A 499 -15.14 4.78 15.62
C LEU A 499 -14.81 4.04 16.92
N THR A 500 -13.68 4.35 17.57
CA THR A 500 -13.35 3.81 18.90
C THR A 500 -14.39 4.16 19.96
N LYS A 501 -14.85 5.42 19.99
CA LYS A 501 -15.91 5.86 20.92
C LYS A 501 -17.23 5.11 20.71
N LEU A 502 -17.54 4.79 19.46
CA LEU A 502 -18.74 4.03 19.11
C LEU A 502 -18.72 2.60 19.67
N ILE A 503 -17.56 1.94 19.64
CA ILE A 503 -17.36 0.62 20.26
C ILE A 503 -17.62 0.70 21.77
N GLN A 504 -17.00 1.69 22.43
CA GLN A 504 -17.13 1.87 23.87
C GLN A 504 -18.60 2.11 24.29
N GLN A 505 -19.32 2.99 23.57
CA GLN A 505 -20.72 3.28 23.84
C GLN A 505 -21.60 2.02 23.76
N ILE A 506 -21.42 1.19 22.72
CA ILE A 506 -22.20 -0.05 22.55
C ILE A 506 -21.88 -1.06 23.65
N ALA A 507 -20.61 -1.21 24.00
CA ALA A 507 -20.20 -2.11 25.07
C ALA A 507 -20.82 -1.70 26.42
N ASP A 508 -20.80 -0.40 26.74
CA ASP A 508 -21.35 0.15 27.99
C ASP A 508 -22.88 -0.03 28.10
N ASP A 509 -23.59 0.10 26.97
CA ASP A 509 -25.04 -0.15 26.87
C ASP A 509 -25.37 -1.60 27.23
N HIS A 510 -24.54 -2.55 26.79
CA HIS A 510 -24.65 -3.99 27.10
C HIS A 510 -23.94 -4.42 28.39
N LYS A 511 -23.45 -3.48 29.21
CA LYS A 511 -22.70 -3.77 30.45
C LYS A 511 -21.50 -4.69 30.25
N CYS A 512 -20.84 -4.53 29.10
CA CYS A 512 -19.62 -5.22 28.72
C CYS A 512 -18.48 -4.23 28.51
N THR A 513 -17.26 -4.73 28.29
CA THR A 513 -16.07 -3.89 28.13
C THR A 513 -15.31 -4.29 26.85
N PRO A 514 -14.87 -3.35 25.99
CA PRO A 514 -13.98 -3.70 24.89
C PRO A 514 -12.59 -4.12 25.42
N LEU A 515 -11.95 -5.09 24.76
CA LEU A 515 -10.60 -5.51 25.13
C LEU A 515 -9.54 -4.44 24.81
N GLU A 516 -8.59 -4.29 25.73
CA GLU A 516 -7.36 -3.52 25.54
C GLU A 516 -6.41 -4.21 24.53
N GLY A 517 -5.55 -3.45 23.86
CA GLY A 517 -4.51 -3.98 22.96
C GLY A 517 -4.98 -4.51 21.60
N VAL A 518 -6.27 -4.42 21.27
CA VAL A 518 -6.82 -4.83 19.97
C VAL A 518 -6.84 -3.65 18.99
N LEU A 519 -6.38 -3.89 17.76
CA LEU A 519 -6.33 -2.92 16.68
C LEU A 519 -7.05 -3.45 15.44
N SER A 520 -7.99 -2.67 14.91
CA SER A 520 -8.47 -2.84 13.55
C SER A 520 -7.49 -2.17 12.58
N HIS A 521 -6.87 -2.94 11.69
CA HIS A 521 -5.81 -2.45 10.80
C HIS A 521 -6.33 -2.07 9.42
N GLU A 522 -5.77 -0.99 8.85
CA GLU A 522 -5.74 -0.82 7.39
C GLU A 522 -4.97 -2.01 6.77
N VAL A 523 -5.47 -2.57 5.68
CA VAL A 523 -4.79 -3.63 4.93
C VAL A 523 -4.40 -3.13 3.55
N LYS A 524 -3.20 -3.49 3.12
CA LYS A 524 -2.67 -3.22 1.78
C LYS A 524 -2.32 -4.52 1.09
N ARG A 525 -1.99 -4.44 -0.20
CA ARG A 525 -1.55 -5.62 -0.95
C ARG A 525 -0.30 -6.22 -0.27
N HIS A 526 -0.37 -7.49 0.10
CA HIS A 526 0.64 -8.26 0.84
C HIS A 526 0.96 -7.75 2.25
N PHE A 527 0.15 -6.85 2.81
CA PHE A 527 0.45 -6.23 4.10
C PHE A 527 -0.80 -6.15 4.97
N ILE A 528 -0.83 -7.00 6.00
CA ILE A 528 -1.98 -7.22 6.90
C ILE A 528 -2.06 -6.23 8.08
N ASP A 529 -0.95 -5.60 8.45
CA ASP A 529 -0.89 -4.69 9.62
C ASP A 529 -0.50 -3.28 9.15
N GLY A 530 -1.41 -2.58 8.48
CA GLY A 530 -1.24 -1.18 8.08
C GLY A 530 -1.05 -0.25 9.28
N ASN A 531 -0.46 0.91 8.99
CA ASN A 531 -0.17 1.92 10.01
C ASN A 531 -1.44 2.62 10.52
N LYS A 532 -2.41 2.86 9.64
CA LYS A 532 -3.69 3.41 10.06
C LYS A 532 -4.46 2.35 10.83
N VAL A 533 -4.88 2.71 12.04
CA VAL A 533 -5.55 1.79 12.95
C VAL A 533 -6.73 2.44 13.63
N ILE A 534 -7.73 1.63 13.96
CA ILE A 534 -8.80 1.96 14.90
C ILE A 534 -8.56 1.10 16.14
N ILE A 535 -8.27 1.73 17.26
CA ILE A 535 -8.08 1.01 18.53
C ILE A 535 -9.43 0.58 19.09
N ASN A 536 -9.52 -0.65 19.60
CA ASN A 536 -10.76 -1.20 20.16
C ASN A 536 -11.16 -0.51 21.48
N ARG A 537 -10.15 -0.12 22.28
CA ARG A 537 -10.29 0.62 23.54
C ARG A 537 -9.09 1.53 23.77
N GLU A 538 -9.34 2.79 24.07
CA GLU A 538 -8.31 3.73 24.50
C GLU A 538 -8.06 3.62 26.01
N THR A 539 -6.80 3.63 26.43
CA THR A 539 -6.39 3.73 27.84
C THR A 539 -5.38 4.85 28.03
N GLN A 540 -4.90 5.07 29.26
CA GLN A 540 -3.81 6.02 29.48
C GLN A 540 -2.49 5.55 28.84
N GLU A 541 -2.27 4.24 28.77
CA GLU A 541 -1.04 3.63 28.28
C GLU A 541 -1.11 3.26 26.78
N GLN A 542 -2.32 3.05 26.25
CA GLN A 542 -2.57 2.63 24.89
C GLN A 542 -3.44 3.65 24.16
N ARG A 543 -2.83 4.39 23.24
CA ARG A 543 -3.47 5.40 22.39
C ARG A 543 -2.91 5.32 20.99
N VAL A 544 -3.70 5.77 20.02
CA VAL A 544 -3.30 5.89 18.63
C VAL A 544 -3.51 7.33 18.19
N ASP A 545 -2.68 7.80 17.26
CA ASP A 545 -2.85 9.14 16.71
C ASP A 545 -4.18 9.23 15.97
N GLU A 546 -4.82 10.41 16.06
CA GLU A 546 -6.05 10.65 15.33
C GLU A 546 -5.77 10.70 13.84
N GLU A 547 -6.44 9.85 13.07
CA GLU A 547 -6.35 9.78 11.63
C GLU A 547 -7.73 9.78 10.98
N GLU A 548 -7.81 10.39 9.81
CA GLU A 548 -9.01 10.42 8.99
C GLU A 548 -9.03 9.22 8.02
N ILE A 549 -10.17 8.54 7.96
CA ILE A 549 -10.44 7.50 6.97
C ILE A 549 -10.49 8.15 5.59
N GLN A 550 -9.80 7.56 4.61
CA GLN A 550 -9.70 8.08 3.26
C GLN A 550 -10.43 7.21 2.23
N VAL A 551 -10.65 7.78 1.04
CA VAL A 551 -11.18 7.05 -0.11
C VAL A 551 -10.18 5.96 -0.54
N ASN A 552 -10.70 4.76 -0.74
CA ASN A 552 -9.98 3.53 -1.09
C ASN A 552 -9.18 2.88 0.05
N ASP A 553 -9.34 3.35 1.28
CA ASP A 553 -8.85 2.61 2.44
C ASP A 553 -9.57 1.25 2.52
N VAL A 554 -8.83 0.21 2.88
CA VAL A 554 -9.39 -1.11 3.18
C VAL A 554 -9.03 -1.42 4.61
N PHE A 555 -10.01 -1.73 5.45
CA PHE A 555 -9.80 -2.04 6.87
C PHE A 555 -10.28 -3.45 7.19
N VAL A 556 -9.51 -4.15 8.01
CA VAL A 556 -10.01 -5.27 8.81
C VAL A 556 -10.52 -4.66 10.12
N LEU A 557 -11.85 -4.57 10.24
CA LEU A 557 -12.53 -4.11 11.44
C LEU A 557 -12.65 -5.29 12.39
N ASP A 558 -11.86 -5.26 13.44
CA ASP A 558 -11.68 -6.34 14.39
C ASP A 558 -12.14 -5.88 15.79
N VAL A 559 -13.25 -6.44 16.25
CA VAL A 559 -13.91 -6.03 17.49
C VAL A 559 -13.97 -7.19 18.47
N TYR A 560 -13.39 -6.97 19.66
CA TYR A 560 -13.45 -7.91 20.77
C TYR A 560 -14.08 -7.26 22.00
N ILE A 561 -15.15 -7.86 22.50
CA ILE A 561 -15.85 -7.42 23.72
C ILE A 561 -15.80 -8.54 24.75
N THR A 562 -15.62 -8.18 26.02
CA THR A 562 -15.59 -9.10 27.16
C THR A 562 -16.64 -8.74 28.21
N THR A 563 -17.11 -9.74 28.96
CA THR A 563 -17.90 -9.53 30.19
C THR A 563 -17.04 -9.13 31.39
N GLY A 564 -15.71 -9.14 31.24
CA GLY A 564 -14.74 -8.75 32.27
C GLY A 564 -14.37 -7.26 32.25
N ASP A 565 -13.19 -6.94 32.79
CA ASP A 565 -12.66 -5.57 32.93
C ASP A 565 -11.94 -5.04 31.68
N GLY A 566 -11.87 -5.85 30.62
CA GLY A 566 -11.20 -5.54 29.36
C GLY A 566 -9.69 -5.81 29.34
N LYS A 567 -9.10 -6.25 30.45
CA LYS A 567 -7.67 -6.56 30.52
C LYS A 567 -7.39 -7.97 30.05
N THR A 568 -6.25 -8.12 29.37
CA THR A 568 -5.79 -9.42 28.87
C THR A 568 -4.46 -9.81 29.49
N LYS A 569 -4.23 -11.11 29.63
CA LYS A 569 -2.90 -11.67 29.90
C LYS A 569 -2.58 -12.77 28.89
N GLU A 570 -1.30 -13.00 28.64
CA GLU A 570 -0.86 -14.12 27.81
C GLU A 570 -1.22 -15.45 28.47
N SER A 571 -1.65 -16.41 27.67
CA SER A 571 -2.00 -17.77 28.09
C SER A 571 -0.75 -18.65 28.20
N ASP A 572 -0.82 -19.70 29.02
CA ASP A 572 0.20 -20.78 29.02
C ASP A 572 0.11 -21.70 27.78
N LEU A 573 -0.86 -21.44 26.89
CA LEU A 573 -1.04 -22.18 25.65
C LEU A 573 0.02 -21.73 24.65
N ARG A 574 0.55 -22.68 23.88
CA ARG A 574 1.62 -22.40 22.92
C ARG A 574 1.13 -21.51 21.79
N THR A 575 1.84 -20.41 21.55
CA THR A 575 1.70 -19.62 20.33
C THR A 575 2.07 -20.45 19.11
N THR A 576 1.15 -20.59 18.17
CA THR A 576 1.35 -21.35 16.92
C THR A 576 1.17 -20.49 15.68
N VAL A 577 0.68 -19.26 15.81
CA VAL A 577 0.48 -18.33 14.71
C VAL A 577 1.58 -17.28 14.71
N TYR A 578 2.20 -17.09 13.54
CA TYR A 578 3.33 -16.19 13.36
C TYR A 578 3.20 -15.45 12.02
N LYS A 579 3.84 -14.29 11.95
CA LYS A 579 4.06 -13.53 10.72
C LYS A 579 5.52 -13.19 10.59
N ARG A 580 6.04 -13.13 9.38
CA ARG A 580 7.43 -12.71 9.13
C ARG A 580 7.63 -11.23 9.48
N ALA A 581 8.70 -10.92 10.22
CA ALA A 581 9.19 -9.56 10.36
C ALA A 581 9.98 -9.20 9.09
N LEU A 582 9.46 -8.28 8.29
CA LEU A 582 10.05 -7.96 6.98
C LEU A 582 11.33 -7.11 7.09
N ASP A 583 11.45 -6.38 8.19
CA ASP A 583 12.52 -5.43 8.51
C ASP A 583 13.69 -6.04 9.29
N ARG A 584 13.58 -7.32 9.70
CA ARG A 584 14.55 -7.98 10.57
C ARG A 584 15.42 -8.98 9.84
N GLN A 585 16.71 -8.92 10.14
CA GLN A 585 17.75 -9.75 9.57
C GLN A 585 18.53 -10.48 10.65
N TYR A 586 18.63 -11.78 10.50
CA TYR A 586 19.49 -12.58 11.33
C TYR A 586 19.87 -13.87 10.61
N GLN A 587 21.15 -14.21 10.65
CA GLN A 587 21.65 -15.46 10.07
C GLN A 587 21.50 -16.59 11.10
N LEU A 588 20.47 -17.42 10.91
CA LEU A 588 20.20 -18.56 11.79
C LEU A 588 21.37 -19.55 11.81
N LYS A 589 21.75 -19.97 13.02
CA LYS A 589 22.94 -20.82 13.22
C LYS A 589 22.60 -22.29 12.97
N THR A 590 21.39 -22.71 13.29
CA THR A 590 20.96 -24.10 13.13
C THR A 590 20.56 -24.40 11.68
N LYS A 591 20.86 -25.63 11.21
CA LYS A 591 20.42 -26.10 9.88
C LYS A 591 18.89 -26.16 9.80
N HIS A 592 18.24 -26.56 10.91
CA HIS A 592 16.79 -26.64 11.02
C HIS A 592 16.13 -25.25 10.94
N GLY A 593 16.65 -24.25 11.65
CA GLY A 593 16.16 -22.88 11.57
C GLY A 593 16.25 -22.30 10.16
N ARG A 594 17.38 -22.51 9.47
CA ARG A 594 17.54 -22.07 8.08
C ARG A 594 16.54 -22.74 7.11
N ALA A 595 16.36 -24.06 7.22
CA ALA A 595 15.41 -24.79 6.37
C ALA A 595 13.96 -24.32 6.63
N PHE A 596 13.58 -24.16 7.90
CA PHE A 596 12.26 -23.65 8.29
C PHE A 596 12.00 -22.24 7.75
N MET A 597 12.95 -21.31 7.91
CA MET A 597 12.79 -19.96 7.37
C MET A 597 12.78 -19.92 5.85
N GLN A 598 13.51 -20.81 5.16
CA GLN A 598 13.43 -20.93 3.71
C GLN A 598 12.02 -21.31 3.27
N GLU A 599 11.41 -22.32 3.92
CA GLU A 599 10.03 -22.70 3.63
C GLU A 599 9.04 -21.56 3.93
N VAL A 600 9.26 -20.81 5.03
CA VAL A 600 8.47 -19.60 5.35
C VAL A 600 8.63 -18.54 4.26
N TYR A 601 9.83 -18.29 3.74
CA TYR A 601 10.05 -17.32 2.68
C TYR A 601 9.32 -17.68 1.37
N GLU A 602 9.28 -18.97 1.05
CA GLU A 602 8.65 -19.47 -0.18
C GLU A 602 7.12 -19.52 -0.06
N LYS A 603 6.58 -19.96 1.07
CA LYS A 603 5.14 -20.20 1.25
C LYS A 603 4.38 -19.03 1.89
N TYR A 604 5.04 -18.27 2.78
CA TYR A 604 4.42 -17.24 3.61
C TYR A 604 5.29 -15.96 3.63
N PRO A 605 5.50 -15.32 2.47
CA PRO A 605 6.48 -14.25 2.32
C PRO A 605 6.21 -13.05 3.24
N SER A 606 4.93 -12.72 3.49
CA SER A 606 4.55 -11.54 4.28
C SER A 606 3.28 -11.70 5.13
N LEU A 607 2.57 -12.82 5.01
CA LEU A 607 1.28 -13.05 5.67
C LEU A 607 1.40 -14.06 6.80
N CYS A 608 0.36 -14.16 7.63
CA CYS A 608 0.37 -15.01 8.81
C CYS A 608 0.29 -16.49 8.42
N PHE A 609 0.95 -17.33 9.21
CA PHE A 609 0.91 -18.77 9.06
C PHE A 609 0.80 -19.46 10.42
N SER A 610 0.32 -20.70 10.41
CA SER A 610 0.29 -21.56 11.58
C SER A 610 1.36 -22.63 11.48
N LEU A 611 1.98 -22.97 12.61
CA LEU A 611 2.90 -24.12 12.70
C LEU A 611 2.23 -25.45 12.29
N ARG A 612 0.90 -25.53 12.30
CA ARG A 612 0.13 -26.69 11.81
C ARG A 612 0.35 -26.98 10.31
N ALA A 613 0.78 -25.98 9.54
CA ALA A 613 1.00 -26.11 8.11
C ALA A 613 2.29 -26.87 7.75
N PHE A 614 3.15 -27.15 8.73
CA PHE A 614 4.40 -27.90 8.54
C PHE A 614 4.19 -29.38 8.84
N GLU A 615 4.81 -30.25 8.04
CA GLU A 615 4.69 -31.70 8.22
C GLU A 615 5.42 -32.19 9.48
N ASP A 616 6.62 -31.66 9.74
CA ASP A 616 7.41 -31.98 10.93
C ASP A 616 7.17 -30.93 12.03
N GLU A 617 6.19 -31.22 12.89
CA GLU A 617 5.85 -30.36 14.02
C GLU A 617 7.02 -30.20 15.02
N ILE A 618 7.87 -31.22 15.20
CA ILE A 618 8.96 -31.16 16.17
C ILE A 618 10.01 -30.16 15.69
N THR A 619 10.42 -30.29 14.43
CA THR A 619 11.37 -29.35 13.82
C THR A 619 10.81 -27.94 13.77
N ALA A 620 9.54 -27.77 13.39
CA ALA A 620 8.89 -26.45 13.36
C ALA A 620 8.84 -25.80 14.76
N LYS A 621 8.51 -26.57 15.81
CA LYS A 621 8.50 -26.11 17.21
C LYS A 621 9.87 -25.62 17.69
N LEU A 622 10.95 -26.31 17.31
CA LEU A 622 12.31 -25.91 17.70
C LEU A 622 12.79 -24.71 16.89
N ALA A 623 12.56 -24.72 15.57
CA ALA A 623 13.01 -23.66 14.69
C ALA A 623 12.33 -22.32 14.98
N VAL A 624 11.02 -22.31 15.24
CA VAL A 624 10.27 -21.08 15.51
C VAL A 624 10.74 -20.36 16.77
N GLN A 625 11.20 -21.09 17.79
CA GLN A 625 11.74 -20.50 19.02
C GLN A 625 13.03 -19.70 18.75
N GLU A 626 13.94 -20.24 17.93
CA GLU A 626 15.14 -19.51 17.49
C GLU A 626 14.75 -18.28 16.67
N CYS A 627 13.80 -18.44 15.73
CA CYS A 627 13.37 -17.36 14.84
C CYS A 627 12.69 -16.21 15.60
N ALA A 628 11.77 -16.52 16.52
CA ALA A 628 11.08 -15.54 17.35
C ALA A 628 12.04 -14.84 18.32
N LYS A 629 12.98 -15.58 18.93
CA LYS A 629 14.03 -15.01 19.80
C LYS A 629 14.91 -13.99 19.07
N HIS A 630 15.12 -14.19 17.77
CA HIS A 630 15.89 -13.28 16.93
C HIS A 630 15.01 -12.31 16.14
N GLU A 631 13.73 -12.14 16.55
CA GLU A 631 12.79 -11.18 15.98
C GLU A 631 12.56 -11.36 14.46
N LEU A 632 12.84 -12.55 13.91
CA LEU A 632 12.56 -12.85 12.50
C LEU A 632 11.06 -13.12 12.25
N LEU A 633 10.34 -13.49 13.30
CA LEU A 633 8.91 -13.78 13.29
C LEU A 633 8.22 -13.01 14.42
N ASN A 634 7.16 -12.31 14.07
CA ASN A 634 6.23 -11.68 15.00
C ASN A 634 5.21 -12.74 15.47
N PRO A 635 5.16 -13.06 16.77
CA PRO A 635 4.16 -13.98 17.31
C PRO A 635 2.78 -13.33 17.37
N TYR A 636 1.74 -14.13 17.14
CA TYR A 636 0.35 -13.78 17.47
C TYR A 636 -0.03 -14.55 18.74
N PRO A 637 0.30 -14.02 19.94
CA PRO A 637 0.13 -14.75 21.18
C PRO A 637 -1.35 -15.02 21.47
N ILE A 638 -1.59 -16.11 22.19
CA ILE A 638 -2.91 -16.45 22.70
C ILE A 638 -3.13 -15.66 23.98
N LEU A 639 -4.08 -14.73 23.95
CA LEU A 639 -4.45 -13.92 25.11
C LEU A 639 -5.70 -14.48 25.77
N ILE A 640 -5.82 -14.28 27.09
CA ILE A 640 -7.00 -14.64 27.88
C ILE A 640 -7.49 -13.43 28.68
N SER A 641 -8.81 -13.29 28.77
CA SER A 641 -9.52 -12.37 29.66
C SER A 641 -10.03 -13.18 30.88
N PRO A 642 -9.33 -13.18 32.02
CA PRO A 642 -9.60 -14.13 33.11
C PRO A 642 -11.02 -14.02 33.68
N ASN A 643 -11.63 -15.16 34.02
CA ASN A 643 -12.96 -15.22 34.66
C ASN A 643 -14.07 -14.49 33.89
N SER A 644 -13.98 -14.46 32.56
CA SER A 644 -14.93 -13.75 31.69
C SER A 644 -15.18 -14.49 30.39
N ILE A 645 -16.11 -13.98 29.60
CA ILE A 645 -16.46 -14.49 28.27
C ILE A 645 -16.11 -13.42 27.25
N VAL A 646 -15.42 -13.80 26.18
CA VAL A 646 -15.06 -12.90 25.08
C VAL A 646 -15.84 -13.28 23.83
N ALA A 647 -16.38 -12.28 23.13
CA ALA A 647 -16.94 -12.40 21.79
C ALA A 647 -16.12 -11.56 20.80
N GLN A 648 -15.95 -12.08 19.59
CA GLN A 648 -15.22 -11.47 18.49
C GLN A 648 -16.09 -11.44 17.22
N PHE A 649 -16.10 -10.30 16.54
CA PHE A 649 -16.56 -10.22 15.16
C PHE A 649 -15.58 -9.39 14.34
N THR A 650 -15.16 -9.95 13.21
CA THR A 650 -14.20 -9.31 12.32
C THR A 650 -14.76 -9.29 10.91
N ILE A 651 -14.70 -8.13 10.26
CA ILE A 651 -15.09 -7.96 8.86
C ILE A 651 -14.02 -7.17 8.12
N THR A 652 -13.79 -7.48 6.85
CA THR A 652 -12.98 -6.64 5.98
C THR A 652 -13.89 -5.72 5.18
N VAL A 653 -13.57 -4.42 5.10
CA VAL A 653 -14.35 -3.42 4.37
C VAL A 653 -13.46 -2.62 3.44
N ALA A 654 -13.98 -2.25 2.27
CA ALA A 654 -13.38 -1.26 1.38
C ALA A 654 -14.20 0.03 1.40
N VAL A 655 -13.55 1.14 1.76
CA VAL A 655 -14.13 2.48 1.79
C VAL A 655 -14.01 3.07 0.38
N LEU A 656 -15.13 3.36 -0.28
CA LEU A 656 -15.15 4.06 -1.57
C LEU A 656 -15.69 5.47 -1.38
N ALA A 657 -15.47 6.34 -2.38
CA ALA A 657 -15.85 7.75 -2.33
C ALA A 657 -17.29 7.99 -1.84
N ASN A 658 -18.23 7.14 -2.30
CA ASN A 658 -19.66 7.29 -2.02
C ASN A 658 -20.29 6.09 -1.30
N SER A 659 -19.49 5.11 -0.85
CA SER A 659 -20.04 3.89 -0.23
C SER A 659 -18.97 3.02 0.43
N THR A 660 -19.35 2.23 1.43
CA THR A 660 -18.47 1.21 2.00
C THR A 660 -18.96 -0.19 1.62
N ILE A 661 -18.05 -1.03 1.12
CA ILE A 661 -18.34 -2.41 0.72
C ILE A 661 -17.78 -3.36 1.79
N GLN A 662 -18.62 -4.23 2.34
CA GLN A 662 -18.16 -5.36 3.13
C GLN A 662 -17.61 -6.46 2.19
N ILE A 663 -16.35 -6.82 2.38
CA ILE A 663 -15.63 -7.85 1.61
C ILE A 663 -15.80 -9.23 2.24
N SER A 664 -15.83 -9.30 3.58
CA SER A 664 -15.90 -10.56 4.34
C SER A 664 -16.73 -10.40 5.61
N GLY A 665 -17.04 -11.52 6.26
CA GLY A 665 -17.88 -11.57 7.46
C GLY A 665 -19.27 -12.12 7.19
N LEU A 666 -19.94 -12.59 8.24
CA LEU A 666 -21.30 -13.15 8.17
C LEU A 666 -22.27 -12.33 9.02
N LYS A 667 -23.54 -12.40 8.65
CA LYS A 667 -24.62 -11.89 9.49
C LYS A 667 -24.86 -12.84 10.67
N LEU A 668 -25.09 -12.26 11.83
CA LEU A 668 -25.55 -13.01 13.00
C LEU A 668 -27.08 -13.09 12.94
N ASP A 669 -27.63 -14.26 13.25
CA ASP A 669 -29.06 -14.39 13.54
C ASP A 669 -29.32 -13.90 14.97
N GLU A 670 -29.54 -12.59 15.11
CA GLU A 670 -29.77 -11.94 16.40
C GLU A 670 -31.00 -12.51 17.14
N THR A 671 -31.94 -13.17 16.45
CA THR A 671 -33.14 -13.76 17.08
C THR A 671 -32.82 -14.92 18.01
N LYS A 672 -31.60 -15.48 17.94
CA LYS A 672 -31.12 -16.54 18.82
C LYS A 672 -30.61 -16.03 20.17
N PHE A 673 -30.44 -14.72 20.33
CA PHE A 673 -29.80 -14.12 21.49
C PHE A 673 -30.79 -13.23 22.23
N LYS A 674 -31.03 -13.52 23.51
CA LYS A 674 -31.84 -12.68 24.39
C LYS A 674 -30.94 -12.01 25.42
N SER A 675 -30.56 -10.77 25.10
CA SER A 675 -29.83 -9.89 26.01
C SER A 675 -30.80 -9.27 27.03
N ALA A 676 -30.33 -9.07 28.26
CA ALA A 676 -31.05 -8.26 29.26
C ALA A 676 -30.88 -6.75 29.01
N HIS A 677 -30.02 -6.40 28.05
CA HIS A 677 -29.60 -5.06 27.71
C HIS A 677 -29.93 -4.72 26.25
N ASP A 678 -30.15 -3.44 26.00
CA ASP A 678 -30.41 -2.89 24.67
C ASP A 678 -29.70 -1.55 24.58
N LEU A 679 -29.52 -1.06 23.36
CA LEU A 679 -28.90 0.23 23.11
C LEU A 679 -29.71 1.35 23.75
N ASN A 680 -29.04 2.36 24.28
CA ASN A 680 -29.72 3.50 24.90
C ASN A 680 -29.90 4.66 23.91
N ASP A 681 -28.99 4.79 22.93
CA ASP A 681 -29.01 5.87 21.95
C ASP A 681 -29.98 5.57 20.78
N PRO A 682 -31.05 6.38 20.60
CA PRO A 682 -31.99 6.20 19.49
C PRO A 682 -31.34 6.36 18.10
N THR A 683 -30.33 7.22 17.98
CA THR A 683 -29.59 7.47 16.74
C THR A 683 -28.83 6.22 16.33
N LEU A 684 -28.23 5.55 17.31
CA LEU A 684 -27.49 4.32 17.11
C LEU A 684 -28.40 3.16 16.73
N LYS A 685 -29.59 3.07 17.34
CA LYS A 685 -30.63 2.11 16.91
C LYS A 685 -31.04 2.32 15.46
N GLU A 686 -31.27 3.57 15.05
CA GLU A 686 -31.61 3.89 13.66
C GLU A 686 -30.45 3.61 12.70
N LEU A 687 -29.21 3.85 13.13
CA LEU A 687 -28.02 3.49 12.36
C LEU A 687 -28.00 1.99 12.07
N LEU A 688 -28.18 1.13 13.09
CA LEU A 688 -28.13 -0.32 12.92
C LEU A 688 -29.27 -0.88 12.05
N LYS A 689 -30.42 -0.21 12.01
CA LYS A 689 -31.53 -0.54 11.10
C LYS A 689 -31.21 -0.23 9.63
N LEU A 690 -30.18 0.55 9.32
CA LEU A 690 -29.81 0.83 7.94
C LEU A 690 -29.44 -0.48 7.21
N PRO A 691 -29.93 -0.69 5.97
CA PRO A 691 -29.62 -1.89 5.21
C PRO A 691 -28.14 -1.97 4.86
N MET A 692 -27.60 -3.19 4.89
CA MET A 692 -26.17 -3.46 4.66
C MET A 692 -25.81 -3.57 3.17
N ASP A 693 -26.75 -3.89 2.28
CA ASP A 693 -26.46 -4.09 0.85
C ASP A 693 -26.90 -2.89 -0.01
N LYS A 694 -26.17 -2.67 -1.12
CA LYS A 694 -26.37 -1.54 -2.03
C LYS A 694 -27.74 -1.52 -2.71
N ASP A 695 -28.35 -2.68 -2.96
CA ASP A 695 -29.62 -2.77 -3.67
C ASP A 695 -30.77 -2.35 -2.75
N SER A 696 -30.74 -2.76 -1.48
CA SER A 696 -31.63 -2.30 -0.43
C SER A 696 -31.45 -0.80 -0.12
N GLN A 697 -30.22 -0.30 -0.12
CA GLN A 697 -29.95 1.14 0.04
C GLN A 697 -30.49 1.96 -1.13
N LYS A 698 -30.31 1.51 -2.39
CA LYS A 698 -30.89 2.16 -3.58
C LYS A 698 -32.41 2.16 -3.56
N LYS A 699 -33.03 1.03 -3.18
CA LYS A 699 -34.49 0.90 -3.09
C LYS A 699 -35.07 1.90 -2.08
N ARG A 700 -34.46 2.00 -0.89
CA ARG A 700 -34.86 2.99 0.13
C ARG A 700 -34.68 4.43 -0.35
N HIS A 701 -33.59 4.73 -1.06
CA HIS A 701 -33.35 6.09 -1.59
C HIS A 701 -34.41 6.47 -2.65
N LEU A 702 -34.83 5.50 -3.49
CA LEU A 702 -35.96 5.67 -4.40
C LEU A 702 -37.27 5.90 -3.65
N GLU A 703 -37.56 5.10 -2.62
CA GLU A 703 -38.77 5.22 -1.80
C GLU A 703 -38.84 6.56 -1.04
N GLN A 704 -37.70 7.07 -0.56
CA GLN A 704 -37.60 8.38 0.09
C GLN A 704 -37.81 9.53 -0.90
N LYS A 705 -37.28 9.41 -2.13
CA LYS A 705 -37.54 10.36 -3.23
C LYS A 705 -38.98 10.36 -3.75
N GLN A 706 -39.72 9.28 -3.53
CA GLN A 706 -41.14 9.18 -3.91
C GLN A 706 -42.09 9.71 -2.82
N LYS A 707 -41.59 9.87 -1.58
CA LYS A 707 -42.34 10.39 -0.42
C LYS A 707 -42.07 11.86 -0.12
N ALA A 708 -40.98 12.42 -0.66
CA ALA A 708 -40.67 13.85 -0.67
C ALA A 708 -41.13 14.44 -2.00
#